data_AF-A0A8H3V1L4-F1
#
_entry.id   AF-A0A8H3V1L4-F1
#
_cell.length_a   1.000
_cell.length_b   1.000
_cell.length_c   1.000
_cell.angle_alpha   90.00
_cell.angle_beta   90.00
_cell.angle_gamma   90.00
#
_symmetry.space_group_name_H-M   'P 1'
#
loop_
_entity.id
_entity.type
_entity.pdbx_description
1 polymer ?
#
loop_
_entity_poly.entity_id
_entity_poly.type
_entity_poly.pdbx_seq_one_letter_code
_entity_poly.pdbx_strand_id
1 'polypeptide(L)'
;MLAGQLLNYLSFWKPVGDNNVQSPLANPPAGPVSTTRPNIVFILTDDQDLHLNSLDYMLLTQKHLIDQGTFYKRHYCTIAICCPSRVSLWTGKTAHNTNVTDVSPPYAGGYPKFISQGLNDNYLPIWLQGAGYDTYYTGKLFNAHSIDTYDKPFPRGWTGSDFLIDPFTYQYLNASFQRNQDPPVNYAGQYNTDILAEKAYGFLDDAASVGNPFFLTIAPIAPHSDVSFTGKGAFENSGYSFSAPIPAKRHEHLFKDVKVPRTANFNPKRASGVSWIQELPRQSDENVASNDHFYRNRLRALQAVDELVDGVFSRLKDHGLLENTYVIYSTDNGYHIGQHRLQPGKECSFEEDINIPLIIRGPGIEKNTTTDVVTTHTDLAATILKLIGENPRYDFDGTAIPITPTEISAASEGWHEHVNVEYWGFALGEGEFGSGNSLHWNNTYKALRVIGKGYNLHYAVWCNGEHELYNLERDPGQLHNLLDERDRDLVSALDSNTVLGLPVAKVAARLDSLLLVLKSCKGDRCINPWDALHPDNDVKSLEQALSPRYDSFYEKEQVRVKYNRCENGYIVEAEGPQFETDGILFREGIRWDETPLLRSERDLVKTGGTDVYGTETAIDGEIERSRPSTPSSEVQTSNPSVAPSLVVLALTIGVFIAQLDTSFVLATHSTIASEFDQLANSSWLVVSYSLAMCAVQPIYGKVSDIYGRKESLIVAYMFFAIGCLICGSSTSLFQVVLGRVVSGIGSAGASALVSLIILDLVPLRQVASLRSYVNVAATTGRSLGGPIGGFLSDTIGWRWSFIGQAPLIAISACCVWILVPHKVHDEEDTKTDKFSRIDFRGAFWLATTITSFLLVVEIGGRKIPWTHPLILILLTTSVLSAVLFFVTETRWAVEPIFPIHLLKQKDVVCQYLVMMLQIAAQLSMMFCIPLYFQVTQNASASLAGAHLFPAVGGNAVGSLLSGWIIKRTGRYKSLAVVAPLIAATSYTLLILRWHGNTNFWESLYIIPGGFGTGMAEAATFIGLTASVPSEYQAMAIGGLFLASNVGVISGLAGSSAVAELTLKRELDKTLLSYPNKEKIIDRAISDIGFVLGLEGRLREIVLRAYVLSLGYTHGVSLLVRYDAPEGYNSGFRTRNTLNITHTLTTPKAPKTQTSKSQKNTQCFRTKEK
;
A
#
# COMPACT_ATOMS: atom_id res chain seq x y z
N MET A 1 -15.34 -62.73 -26.77
CA MET A 1 -14.30 -62.84 -25.74
C MET A 1 -13.23 -61.79 -25.99
N LEU A 2 -13.24 -60.64 -25.35
CA LEU A 2 -14.32 -59.94 -24.67
C LEU A 2 -14.06 -58.46 -24.97
N ALA A 3 -14.73 -58.01 -26.04
CA ALA A 3 -14.88 -56.64 -26.46
C ALA A 3 -16.21 -56.13 -25.92
N GLY A 4 -16.29 -54.82 -25.66
CA GLY A 4 -17.55 -54.09 -25.52
C GLY A 4 -18.20 -54.20 -24.14
N GLN A 5 -18.15 -53.11 -23.38
CA GLN A 5 -19.21 -52.56 -22.53
C GLN A 5 -18.61 -51.58 -21.51
N LEU A 6 -18.29 -50.38 -21.97
CA LEU A 6 -18.12 -49.19 -21.12
C LEU A 6 -18.75 -47.97 -21.81
N LEU A 7 -19.96 -48.21 -22.33
CA LEU A 7 -20.98 -47.25 -22.73
C LEU A 7 -22.31 -47.82 -22.22
N ASN A 8 -23.13 -46.96 -21.62
CA ASN A 8 -24.41 -47.21 -20.92
C ASN A 8 -24.28 -47.50 -19.42
N TYR A 9 -24.45 -46.47 -18.59
CA TYR A 9 -25.53 -46.44 -17.59
C TYR A 9 -25.81 -44.97 -17.21
N LEU A 10 -26.53 -44.30 -18.09
CA LEU A 10 -27.51 -43.26 -17.72
C LEU A 10 -28.75 -43.96 -17.15
N SER A 11 -29.54 -43.21 -16.36
CA SER A 11 -30.93 -43.46 -15.95
C SER A 11 -31.21 -44.55 -14.91
N PHE A 12 -31.56 -44.14 -13.69
CA PHE A 12 -32.54 -44.71 -12.75
C PHE A 12 -32.49 -43.74 -11.55
N TRP A 13 -33.45 -42.84 -11.33
CA TRP A 13 -34.69 -43.12 -10.60
C TRP A 13 -35.72 -41.99 -10.78
N LYS A 14 -36.99 -42.37 -10.93
CA LYS A 14 -38.22 -41.58 -10.80
C LYS A 14 -39.31 -42.55 -10.24
N PRO A 15 -40.48 -42.08 -9.79
CA PRO A 15 -40.86 -41.65 -8.44
C PRO A 15 -41.83 -42.63 -7.73
N VAL A 16 -42.10 -42.45 -6.43
CA VAL A 16 -43.27 -43.02 -5.73
C VAL A 16 -43.92 -41.92 -4.89
N GLY A 17 -45.22 -41.72 -5.06
CA GLY A 17 -46.00 -40.59 -4.54
C GLY A 17 -46.89 -40.88 -3.33
N ASP A 18 -47.41 -39.77 -2.81
CA ASP A 18 -48.67 -39.44 -2.12
C ASP A 18 -49.27 -40.39 -1.06
N ASN A 19 -49.52 -39.83 0.15
CA ASN A 19 -50.89 -39.57 0.65
C ASN A 19 -50.90 -38.94 2.06
N ASN A 20 -51.45 -37.72 2.18
CA ASN A 20 -52.41 -37.24 3.19
C ASN A 20 -52.35 -35.71 3.43
N VAL A 21 -52.95 -34.99 2.48
CA VAL A 21 -54.01 -33.98 2.63
C VAL A 21 -54.07 -33.17 3.94
N GLN A 22 -53.79 -31.86 3.83
CA GLN A 22 -54.71 -30.81 4.27
C GLN A 22 -54.65 -29.62 3.31
N SER A 23 -55.83 -29.27 2.78
CA SER A 23 -56.08 -28.27 1.75
C SER A 23 -55.80 -26.82 2.20
N PRO A 24 -55.24 -25.96 1.32
CA PRO A 24 -55.01 -24.55 1.62
C PRO A 24 -56.31 -23.75 1.55
N LEU A 25 -56.54 -22.92 2.57
CA LEU A 25 -57.53 -21.86 2.57
C LEU A 25 -57.16 -20.82 1.50
N ALA A 26 -58.15 -20.43 0.70
CA ALA A 26 -58.04 -19.46 -0.38
C ALA A 26 -57.58 -18.09 0.14
N ASN A 27 -56.50 -17.57 -0.44
CA ASN A 27 -56.16 -16.15 -0.39
C ASN A 27 -56.82 -15.43 -1.59
N PRO A 28 -57.25 -14.17 -1.41
CA PRO A 28 -57.98 -13.41 -2.43
C PRO A 28 -57.09 -13.08 -3.65
N PRO A 29 -57.67 -12.74 -4.82
CA PRO A 29 -56.91 -12.56 -6.03
C PRO A 29 -56.05 -11.29 -5.93
N ALA A 30 -54.74 -11.47 -5.75
CA ALA A 30 -53.77 -10.44 -6.11
C ALA A 30 -53.78 -10.29 -7.63
N GLY A 31 -53.88 -9.05 -8.09
CA GLY A 31 -53.92 -8.69 -9.52
C GLY A 31 -52.70 -9.20 -10.31
N PRO A 32 -52.71 -9.04 -11.64
CA PRO A 32 -51.72 -9.67 -12.52
C PRO A 32 -50.34 -9.04 -12.26
N VAL A 33 -49.49 -9.74 -11.52
CA VAL A 33 -48.07 -9.39 -11.41
C VAL A 33 -47.39 -9.83 -12.70
N SER A 34 -46.91 -8.85 -13.47
CA SER A 34 -46.14 -9.07 -14.69
C SER A 34 -44.93 -9.97 -14.40
N THR A 35 -44.75 -11.01 -15.20
CA THR A 35 -43.67 -12.00 -15.12
C THR A 35 -42.31 -11.48 -15.63
N THR A 36 -42.10 -10.16 -15.64
CA THR A 36 -40.92 -9.49 -16.18
C THR A 36 -40.12 -8.85 -15.05
N ARG A 37 -38.80 -9.10 -15.00
CA ARG A 37 -37.90 -8.43 -14.05
C ARG A 37 -38.00 -6.90 -14.21
N PRO A 38 -37.98 -6.11 -13.13
CA PRO A 38 -38.16 -4.66 -13.22
C PRO A 38 -36.88 -3.96 -13.68
N ASN A 39 -37.03 -2.79 -14.32
CA ASN A 39 -35.93 -1.87 -14.63
C ASN A 39 -35.69 -0.93 -13.44
N ILE A 40 -34.50 -0.36 -13.33
CA ILE A 40 -34.16 0.58 -12.27
C ILE A 40 -33.46 1.81 -12.86
N VAL A 41 -33.96 2.99 -12.53
CA VAL A 41 -33.33 4.28 -12.84
C VAL A 41 -33.00 4.96 -11.53
N PHE A 42 -31.74 5.34 -11.34
CA PHE A 42 -31.29 6.03 -10.14
C PHE A 42 -30.77 7.43 -10.48
N ILE A 43 -31.43 8.46 -9.94
CA ILE A 43 -31.05 9.86 -10.11
C ILE A 43 -30.36 10.32 -8.82
N LEU A 44 -29.10 10.71 -8.93
CA LEU A 44 -28.23 11.05 -7.81
C LEU A 44 -27.60 12.44 -7.99
N THR A 45 -28.26 13.47 -7.46
CA THR A 45 -27.73 14.83 -7.44
C THR A 45 -26.54 14.97 -6.50
N ASP A 46 -25.80 16.08 -6.61
CA ASP A 46 -24.64 16.37 -5.77
C ASP A 46 -24.94 17.58 -4.87
N ASP A 47 -24.72 17.47 -3.56
CA ASP A 47 -24.97 18.52 -2.58
C ASP A 47 -26.42 19.04 -2.50
N GLN A 48 -27.44 18.24 -2.82
CA GLN A 48 -28.81 18.72 -2.72
C GLN A 48 -29.31 18.73 -1.26
N ASP A 49 -29.75 19.89 -0.78
CA ASP A 49 -30.30 20.03 0.57
C ASP A 49 -31.75 19.55 0.68
N LEU A 50 -32.12 19.04 1.87
CA LEU A 50 -33.52 18.88 2.25
C LEU A 50 -34.03 20.10 3.04
N HIS A 51 -33.23 20.59 3.99
CA HIS A 51 -33.63 21.61 4.97
C HIS A 51 -33.54 23.06 4.48
N LEU A 52 -32.95 23.31 3.28
CA LEU A 52 -33.03 24.62 2.63
C LEU A 52 -34.14 24.67 1.58
N ASN A 53 -35.10 23.74 1.61
CA ASN A 53 -36.28 23.70 0.75
C ASN A 53 -35.98 23.60 -0.75
N SER A 54 -34.86 22.97 -1.17
CA SER A 54 -34.54 22.87 -2.60
C SER A 54 -35.63 22.14 -3.42
N LEU A 55 -36.23 21.09 -2.87
CA LEU A 55 -37.26 20.28 -3.54
C LEU A 55 -38.53 21.07 -3.85
N ASP A 56 -38.87 22.07 -3.04
CA ASP A 56 -40.09 22.90 -3.21
C ASP A 56 -40.08 23.66 -4.56
N TYR A 57 -38.89 23.90 -5.11
CA TYR A 57 -38.69 24.60 -6.38
C TYR A 57 -38.54 23.67 -7.59
N MET A 58 -38.61 22.35 -7.40
CA MET A 58 -38.48 21.33 -8.46
C MET A 58 -39.85 20.70 -8.77
N LEU A 59 -40.70 21.44 -9.48
CA LEU A 59 -42.11 21.10 -9.68
C LEU A 59 -42.30 19.82 -10.51
N LEU A 60 -41.42 19.54 -11.48
CA LEU A 60 -41.53 18.34 -12.32
C LEU A 60 -41.12 17.09 -11.53
N THR A 61 -40.11 17.22 -10.68
CA THR A 61 -39.66 16.19 -9.73
C THR A 61 -40.75 15.89 -8.73
N GLN A 62 -41.38 16.91 -8.13
CA GLN A 62 -42.55 16.72 -7.26
C GLN A 62 -43.67 15.94 -7.98
N LYS A 63 -44.06 16.41 -9.18
CA LYS A 63 -45.12 15.81 -9.98
C LYS A 63 -44.85 14.35 -10.35
N HIS A 64 -43.63 14.01 -10.75
CA HIS A 64 -43.32 12.66 -11.26
C HIS A 64 -42.85 11.68 -10.21
N LEU A 65 -42.26 12.15 -9.11
CA LEU A 65 -41.66 11.32 -8.08
C LEU A 65 -42.43 11.42 -6.75
N ILE A 66 -42.59 12.61 -6.17
CA ILE A 66 -43.25 12.76 -4.86
C ILE A 66 -44.73 12.40 -4.93
N ASP A 67 -45.46 12.98 -5.89
CA ASP A 67 -46.91 12.73 -6.05
C ASP A 67 -47.23 11.30 -6.48
N GLN A 68 -46.26 10.58 -7.04
CA GLN A 68 -46.43 9.23 -7.61
C GLN A 68 -45.62 8.14 -6.89
N GLY A 69 -44.95 8.46 -5.79
CA GLY A 69 -44.11 7.54 -5.04
C GLY A 69 -44.15 7.80 -3.54
N THR A 70 -43.19 7.20 -2.83
CA THR A 70 -43.02 7.35 -1.39
C THR A 70 -41.83 8.24 -1.08
N PHE A 71 -42.03 9.26 -0.27
CA PHE A 71 -41.00 10.15 0.25
C PHE A 71 -40.52 9.68 1.63
N TYR A 72 -39.21 9.41 1.74
CA TYR A 72 -38.57 8.99 2.98
C TYR A 72 -37.97 10.21 3.66
N LYS A 73 -38.69 10.76 4.64
CA LYS A 73 -38.33 12.01 5.30
C LYS A 73 -37.07 11.90 6.18
N ARG A 74 -36.75 10.70 6.64
CA ARG A 74 -35.65 10.40 7.57
C ARG A 74 -34.60 9.51 6.90
N HIS A 75 -34.09 9.97 5.77
CA HIS A 75 -32.99 9.33 5.07
C HIS A 75 -31.69 10.08 5.32
N TYR A 76 -30.65 9.35 5.71
CA TYR A 76 -29.39 9.96 6.16
C TYR A 76 -28.18 9.46 5.38
N CYS A 77 -27.24 10.35 5.10
CA CYS A 77 -25.91 9.96 4.67
C CYS A 77 -25.05 9.59 5.90
N THR A 78 -24.19 8.58 5.75
CA THR A 78 -23.28 8.17 6.83
C THR A 78 -22.03 9.05 6.89
N ILE A 79 -21.80 9.88 5.87
CA ILE A 79 -20.66 10.79 5.77
C ILE A 79 -21.03 11.94 4.83
N ALA A 80 -20.94 13.19 5.30
CA ALA A 80 -21.35 14.38 4.56
C ALA A 80 -20.27 14.89 3.60
N ILE A 81 -19.72 13.99 2.76
CA ILE A 81 -18.78 14.35 1.69
C ILE A 81 -18.93 13.42 0.48
N CYS A 82 -18.91 14.00 -0.72
CA CYS A 82 -19.39 13.35 -1.93
C CYS A 82 -18.73 11.99 -2.27
N CYS A 83 -17.39 11.89 -2.35
CA CYS A 83 -16.74 10.64 -2.77
C CYS A 83 -16.95 9.49 -1.77
N PRO A 84 -16.66 9.65 -0.45
CA PRO A 84 -16.96 8.61 0.54
C PRO A 84 -18.44 8.21 0.59
N SER A 85 -19.35 9.18 0.53
CA SER A 85 -20.78 8.91 0.57
C SER A 85 -21.23 8.04 -0.62
N ARG A 86 -20.78 8.39 -1.83
CA ARG A 86 -21.02 7.59 -3.04
C ARG A 86 -20.43 6.19 -2.90
N VAL A 87 -19.23 6.04 -2.34
CA VAL A 87 -18.64 4.71 -2.09
C VAL A 87 -19.53 3.90 -1.16
N SER A 88 -19.99 4.49 -0.04
CA SER A 88 -20.88 3.82 0.90
C SER A 88 -22.19 3.35 0.24
N LEU A 89 -22.77 4.18 -0.62
CA LEU A 89 -23.94 3.86 -1.42
C LEU A 89 -23.70 2.66 -2.34
N TRP A 90 -22.58 2.65 -3.07
CA TRP A 90 -22.29 1.60 -4.05
C TRP A 90 -21.83 0.27 -3.43
N THR A 91 -21.29 0.29 -2.21
CA THR A 91 -20.81 -0.92 -1.53
C THR A 91 -21.76 -1.44 -0.45
N GLY A 92 -22.72 -0.63 0.01
CA GLY A 92 -23.57 -0.95 1.17
C GLY A 92 -22.78 -1.04 2.48
N LYS A 93 -21.72 -0.24 2.61
CA LYS A 93 -20.77 -0.28 3.73
C LYS A 93 -20.46 1.12 4.25
N THR A 94 -20.15 1.24 5.52
CA THR A 94 -19.72 2.50 6.15
C THR A 94 -18.32 2.92 5.68
N ALA A 95 -17.95 4.19 5.89
CA ALA A 95 -16.68 4.75 5.42
C ALA A 95 -15.48 4.17 6.20
N HIS A 96 -15.63 3.82 7.47
CA HIS A 96 -14.57 3.11 8.21
C HIS A 96 -14.32 1.69 7.67
N ASN A 97 -15.33 1.02 7.11
CA ASN A 97 -15.21 -0.31 6.52
C ASN A 97 -14.68 -0.28 5.07
N THR A 98 -15.00 0.76 4.31
CA THR A 98 -14.43 0.96 2.97
C THR A 98 -13.05 1.60 3.00
N ASN A 99 -12.72 2.31 4.10
CA ASN A 99 -11.52 3.11 4.26
C ASN A 99 -11.32 4.10 3.10
N VAL A 100 -12.43 4.63 2.56
CA VAL A 100 -12.47 5.79 1.67
C VAL A 100 -13.17 6.90 2.44
N THR A 101 -12.40 7.84 2.99
CA THR A 101 -12.92 8.82 3.98
C THR A 101 -12.78 10.28 3.55
N ASP A 102 -12.23 10.54 2.36
CA ASP A 102 -12.04 11.90 1.82
C ASP A 102 -12.27 11.90 0.29
N VAL A 103 -12.19 13.06 -0.37
CA VAL A 103 -12.21 13.25 -1.82
C VAL A 103 -10.82 13.21 -2.45
N SER A 104 -9.74 13.50 -1.71
CA SER A 104 -8.38 13.67 -2.27
C SER A 104 -7.34 12.65 -1.77
N PRO A 105 -6.40 12.18 -2.64
CA PRO A 105 -5.19 11.47 -2.22
C PRO A 105 -4.20 12.40 -1.48
N PRO A 106 -3.27 11.91 -0.62
CA PRO A 106 -2.90 10.51 -0.38
C PRO A 106 -3.52 9.87 0.87
N TYR A 107 -4.19 10.64 1.73
CA TYR A 107 -4.49 10.20 3.08
C TYR A 107 -5.68 9.24 3.16
N ALA A 108 -6.76 9.45 2.39
CA ALA A 108 -7.87 8.48 2.42
C ALA A 108 -8.95 8.58 1.33
N GLY A 109 -8.79 9.37 0.26
CA GLY A 109 -9.90 9.70 -0.64
C GLY A 109 -9.76 9.41 -2.14
N GLY A 110 -10.89 9.50 -2.85
CA GLY A 110 -10.95 9.49 -4.32
C GLY A 110 -10.82 8.12 -4.99
N TYR A 111 -10.91 8.14 -6.33
CA TYR A 111 -10.84 6.96 -7.19
C TYR A 111 -9.58 6.11 -6.96
N PRO A 112 -8.37 6.68 -6.81
CA PRO A 112 -7.17 5.87 -6.54
C PRO A 112 -7.26 5.06 -5.24
N LYS A 113 -7.91 5.60 -4.19
CA LYS A 113 -8.11 4.89 -2.93
C LYS A 113 -9.15 3.78 -3.08
N PHE A 114 -10.28 4.06 -3.73
CA PHE A 114 -11.31 3.07 -4.08
C PHE A 114 -10.70 1.86 -4.81
N ILE A 115 -9.83 2.11 -5.80
CA ILE A 115 -9.09 1.06 -6.50
C ILE A 115 -8.11 0.32 -5.57
N SER A 116 -7.36 1.04 -4.73
CA SER A 116 -6.37 0.42 -3.84
C SER A 116 -6.97 -0.51 -2.79
N GLN A 117 -8.24 -0.27 -2.42
CA GLN A 117 -9.01 -1.12 -1.49
C GLN A 117 -9.65 -2.33 -2.19
N GLY A 118 -9.47 -2.48 -3.51
CA GLY A 118 -10.06 -3.59 -4.27
C GLY A 118 -11.57 -3.49 -4.45
N LEU A 119 -12.17 -2.32 -4.18
CA LEU A 119 -13.63 -2.13 -4.25
C LEU A 119 -14.16 -2.16 -5.69
N ASN A 120 -13.31 -1.87 -6.68
CA ASN A 120 -13.65 -1.94 -8.10
C ASN A 120 -13.92 -3.37 -8.61
N ASP A 121 -13.69 -4.40 -7.80
CA ASP A 121 -14.05 -5.79 -8.12
C ASP A 121 -15.27 -6.27 -7.30
N ASN A 122 -15.76 -5.47 -6.34
CA ASN A 122 -16.84 -5.87 -5.43
C ASN A 122 -17.71 -4.68 -5.00
N TYR A 123 -18.59 -4.24 -5.91
CA TYR A 123 -19.55 -3.17 -5.69
C TYR A 123 -20.79 -3.36 -6.59
N LEU A 124 -21.87 -2.63 -6.31
CA LEU A 124 -23.21 -2.84 -6.87
C LEU A 124 -23.30 -3.13 -8.38
N PRO A 125 -22.66 -2.37 -9.28
CA PRO A 125 -22.79 -2.58 -10.73
C PRO A 125 -22.29 -3.97 -11.18
N ILE A 126 -21.29 -4.53 -10.50
CA ILE A 126 -20.79 -5.89 -10.80
C ILE A 126 -21.80 -6.94 -10.38
N TRP A 127 -22.45 -6.75 -9.23
CA TRP A 127 -23.48 -7.67 -8.74
C TRP A 127 -24.70 -7.66 -9.66
N LEU A 128 -25.08 -6.48 -10.17
CA LEU A 128 -26.15 -6.33 -11.15
C LEU A 128 -25.83 -7.02 -12.49
N GLN A 129 -24.60 -6.85 -13.01
CA GLN A 129 -24.18 -7.59 -14.20
C GLN A 129 -24.18 -9.11 -13.97
N GLY A 130 -23.76 -9.57 -12.77
CA GLY A 130 -23.84 -10.97 -12.38
C GLY A 130 -25.27 -11.53 -12.36
N ALA A 131 -26.25 -10.69 -12.03
CA ALA A 131 -27.68 -11.03 -12.04
C ALA A 131 -28.33 -10.95 -13.45
N GLY A 132 -27.57 -10.51 -14.46
CA GLY A 132 -28.02 -10.40 -15.85
C GLY A 132 -28.70 -9.07 -16.21
N TYR A 133 -28.39 -7.98 -15.50
CA TYR A 133 -28.84 -6.63 -15.83
C TYR A 133 -27.83 -5.88 -16.71
N ASP A 134 -28.34 -5.12 -17.67
CA ASP A 134 -27.53 -4.17 -18.44
C ASP A 134 -27.35 -2.88 -17.63
N THR A 135 -26.10 -2.54 -17.34
CA THR A 135 -25.74 -1.43 -16.44
C THR A 135 -25.25 -0.20 -17.22
N TYR A 136 -25.89 0.94 -16.97
CA TYR A 136 -25.58 2.22 -17.62
C TYR A 136 -25.28 3.31 -16.59
N TYR A 137 -24.34 4.20 -16.90
CA TYR A 137 -23.99 5.33 -16.03
C TYR A 137 -23.73 6.60 -16.82
N THR A 138 -24.23 7.74 -16.35
CA THR A 138 -23.84 9.06 -16.86
C THR A 138 -23.67 10.07 -15.73
N GLY A 139 -22.60 10.86 -15.78
CA GLY A 139 -22.32 11.91 -14.78
C GLY A 139 -21.16 11.58 -13.84
N LYS A 140 -21.15 12.20 -12.65
CA LYS A 140 -20.05 12.09 -11.69
C LYS A 140 -20.06 10.75 -10.97
N LEU A 141 -18.96 10.00 -11.01
CA LEU A 141 -18.80 8.74 -10.25
C LEU A 141 -18.04 8.96 -8.93
N PHE A 142 -16.76 9.33 -9.00
CA PHE A 142 -15.89 9.57 -7.84
C PHE A 142 -14.93 10.74 -8.11
N ASN A 143 -14.49 11.41 -7.06
CA ASN A 143 -13.41 12.40 -7.12
C ASN A 143 -12.08 11.75 -7.49
N ALA A 144 -11.16 12.50 -8.09
CA ALA A 144 -9.88 12.03 -8.62
C ALA A 144 -10.00 10.92 -9.69
N HIS A 145 -11.20 10.69 -10.24
CA HIS A 145 -11.39 10.02 -11.52
C HIS A 145 -11.16 11.06 -12.63
N SER A 146 -9.91 11.17 -13.07
CA SER A 146 -9.40 12.30 -13.85
C SER A 146 -8.92 11.88 -15.23
N ILE A 147 -8.60 12.87 -16.06
CA ILE A 147 -7.96 12.66 -17.37
C ILE A 147 -6.65 11.86 -17.29
N ASP A 148 -6.04 11.78 -16.10
CA ASP A 148 -4.81 11.04 -15.84
C ASP A 148 -5.05 9.66 -15.20
N THR A 149 -6.24 9.39 -14.64
CA THR A 149 -6.53 8.17 -13.87
C THR A 149 -7.69 7.34 -14.39
N TYR A 150 -8.46 7.84 -15.37
CA TYR A 150 -9.63 7.16 -15.93
C TYR A 150 -9.33 5.75 -16.46
N ASP A 151 -8.11 5.51 -16.95
CA ASP A 151 -7.65 4.24 -17.52
C ASP A 151 -6.87 3.35 -16.52
N LYS A 152 -6.83 3.69 -15.22
CA LYS A 152 -5.90 3.09 -14.24
C LYS A 152 -6.55 2.54 -12.95
N PRO A 153 -7.26 1.40 -13.00
CA PRO A 153 -7.90 0.78 -14.15
C PRO A 153 -9.23 1.49 -14.49
N PHE A 154 -9.92 1.08 -15.54
CA PHE A 154 -11.30 1.53 -15.81
C PHE A 154 -12.28 1.04 -14.72
N PRO A 155 -13.34 1.82 -14.40
CA PRO A 155 -14.42 1.34 -13.54
C PRO A 155 -15.10 0.11 -14.15
N ARG A 156 -15.23 -0.98 -13.40
CA ARG A 156 -15.80 -2.25 -13.88
C ARG A 156 -17.32 -2.31 -13.67
N GLY A 157 -18.02 -3.24 -14.29
CA GLY A 157 -19.44 -3.44 -13.97
C GLY A 157 -20.41 -2.58 -14.79
N TRP A 158 -19.94 -1.93 -15.86
CA TRP A 158 -20.74 -1.06 -16.73
C TRP A 158 -20.80 -1.62 -18.15
N THR A 159 -22.00 -1.67 -18.70
CA THR A 159 -22.30 -2.06 -20.10
C THR A 159 -22.15 -0.86 -21.02
N GLY A 160 -22.60 0.31 -20.56
CA GLY A 160 -22.30 1.60 -21.16
C GLY A 160 -22.05 2.66 -20.08
N SER A 161 -21.07 3.53 -20.26
CA SER A 161 -20.78 4.60 -19.31
C SER A 161 -20.39 5.90 -20.00
N ASP A 162 -20.80 7.01 -19.42
CA ASP A 162 -20.34 8.37 -19.71
C ASP A 162 -19.95 9.04 -18.39
N PHE A 163 -18.73 8.78 -17.94
CA PHE A 163 -18.25 9.35 -16.69
C PHE A 163 -17.83 10.79 -16.89
N LEU A 164 -18.22 11.66 -15.98
CA LEU A 164 -17.73 13.01 -15.87
C LEU A 164 -16.36 12.98 -15.16
N ILE A 165 -15.35 13.65 -15.74
CA ILE A 165 -13.92 13.44 -15.41
C ILE A 165 -13.22 14.71 -14.92
N ASP A 166 -12.42 14.58 -13.87
CA ASP A 166 -11.59 15.64 -13.30
C ASP A 166 -10.45 16.08 -14.24
N PRO A 167 -10.02 17.36 -14.23
CA PRO A 167 -10.44 18.46 -13.33
C PRO A 167 -11.71 19.19 -13.77
N PHE A 168 -12.38 18.74 -14.82
CA PHE A 168 -13.49 19.45 -15.45
C PHE A 168 -14.86 19.02 -14.92
N THR A 169 -14.91 18.15 -13.92
CA THR A 169 -16.14 17.60 -13.36
C THR A 169 -17.08 18.70 -12.86
N TYR A 170 -16.55 19.65 -12.11
CA TYR A 170 -17.35 20.68 -11.44
C TYR A 170 -17.50 21.98 -12.24
N GLN A 171 -17.20 21.95 -13.55
CA GLN A 171 -17.35 23.11 -14.41
C GLN A 171 -18.67 23.00 -15.19
N TYR A 172 -19.57 23.96 -14.99
CA TYR A 172 -20.88 23.95 -15.63
C TYR A 172 -20.83 24.20 -17.15
N LEU A 173 -19.79 24.88 -17.64
CA LEU A 173 -19.67 25.29 -19.05
C LEU A 173 -18.47 24.67 -19.79
N ASN A 174 -17.71 23.78 -19.14
CA ASN A 174 -16.47 23.23 -19.71
C ASN A 174 -16.23 21.81 -19.22
N ALA A 175 -17.30 21.02 -19.18
CA ALA A 175 -17.32 19.65 -18.69
C ALA A 175 -16.55 18.70 -19.62
N SER A 176 -15.90 17.69 -19.06
CA SER A 176 -15.26 16.60 -19.83
C SER A 176 -15.90 15.26 -19.48
N PHE A 177 -16.31 14.52 -20.50
CA PHE A 177 -16.91 13.19 -20.35
C PHE A 177 -16.04 12.11 -20.99
N GLN A 178 -16.09 10.91 -20.42
CA GLN A 178 -15.38 9.74 -20.88
C GLN A 178 -16.40 8.65 -21.17
N ARG A 179 -16.53 8.30 -22.46
CA ARG A 179 -17.45 7.27 -22.94
C ARG A 179 -16.76 5.91 -22.88
N ASN A 180 -17.30 4.97 -22.11
CA ASN A 180 -16.83 3.57 -22.01
C ASN A 180 -15.34 3.42 -21.68
N GLN A 181 -14.50 3.13 -22.67
CA GLN A 181 -13.03 3.03 -22.54
C GLN A 181 -12.31 4.00 -23.50
N ASP A 182 -13.06 4.87 -24.16
CA ASP A 182 -12.52 5.87 -25.07
C ASP A 182 -11.88 7.03 -24.28
N PRO A 183 -10.94 7.79 -24.88
CA PRO A 183 -10.35 8.96 -24.26
C PRO A 183 -11.39 10.04 -23.90
N PRO A 184 -11.21 10.80 -22.81
CA PRO A 184 -12.12 11.88 -22.42
C PRO A 184 -12.24 12.97 -23.50
N VAL A 185 -13.47 13.44 -23.71
CA VAL A 185 -13.82 14.53 -24.63
C VAL A 185 -14.32 15.73 -23.83
N ASN A 186 -13.76 16.90 -24.12
CA ASN A 186 -14.15 18.18 -23.50
C ASN A 186 -15.25 18.87 -24.33
N TYR A 187 -16.29 19.36 -23.66
CA TYR A 187 -17.43 20.09 -24.23
C TYR A 187 -17.43 21.56 -23.81
N ALA A 188 -16.42 22.31 -24.25
CA ALA A 188 -16.30 23.74 -23.93
C ALA A 188 -17.47 24.58 -24.48
N GLY A 189 -18.05 25.43 -23.63
CA GLY A 189 -19.15 26.35 -23.95
C GLY A 189 -20.54 25.74 -23.89
N GLN A 190 -20.67 24.44 -23.62
CA GLN A 190 -21.95 23.74 -23.49
C GLN A 190 -22.30 23.49 -22.03
N TYR A 191 -23.59 23.50 -21.69
CA TYR A 191 -24.05 23.34 -20.32
C TYR A 191 -23.99 21.87 -19.88
N ASN A 192 -23.31 21.59 -18.77
CA ASN A 192 -23.02 20.24 -18.26
C ASN A 192 -24.29 19.38 -18.16
N THR A 193 -25.31 19.88 -17.46
CA THR A 193 -26.56 19.13 -17.22
C THR A 193 -27.31 18.82 -18.51
N ASP A 194 -27.23 19.68 -19.53
CA ASP A 194 -27.89 19.46 -20.82
C ASP A 194 -27.21 18.31 -21.59
N ILE A 195 -25.87 18.28 -21.62
CA ILE A 195 -25.10 17.18 -22.21
C ILE A 195 -25.39 15.86 -21.48
N LEU A 196 -25.44 15.92 -20.15
CA LEU A 196 -25.72 14.77 -19.31
C LEU A 196 -27.12 14.21 -19.56
N ALA A 197 -28.12 15.09 -19.74
CA ALA A 197 -29.48 14.73 -20.11
C ALA A 197 -29.53 14.02 -21.46
N GLU A 198 -28.88 14.58 -22.49
CA GLU A 198 -28.81 13.95 -23.83
C GLU A 198 -28.20 12.55 -23.77
N LYS A 199 -27.12 12.38 -23.01
CA LYS A 199 -26.46 11.08 -22.79
C LYS A 199 -27.36 10.10 -22.03
N ALA A 200 -28.07 10.57 -21.01
CA ALA A 200 -29.04 9.76 -20.27
C ALA A 200 -30.17 9.25 -21.18
N TYR A 201 -30.72 10.12 -22.03
CA TYR A 201 -31.76 9.75 -22.97
C TYR A 201 -31.25 8.74 -24.01
N GLY A 202 -30.02 8.94 -24.52
CA GLY A 202 -29.39 7.97 -25.43
C GLY A 202 -29.25 6.59 -24.81
N PHE A 203 -28.84 6.49 -23.55
CA PHE A 203 -28.77 5.19 -22.85
C PHE A 203 -30.14 4.56 -22.60
N LEU A 204 -31.17 5.36 -22.32
CA LEU A 204 -32.55 4.85 -22.22
C LEU A 204 -33.05 4.31 -23.56
N ASP A 205 -32.78 5.00 -24.66
CA ASP A 205 -33.14 4.56 -26.00
C ASP A 205 -32.39 3.27 -26.39
N ASP A 206 -31.09 3.19 -26.08
CA ASP A 206 -30.27 1.99 -26.28
C ASP A 206 -30.83 0.81 -25.47
N ALA A 207 -31.10 1.00 -24.18
CA ALA A 207 -31.63 -0.04 -23.31
C ALA A 207 -33.02 -0.53 -23.75
N ALA A 208 -33.90 0.39 -24.17
CA ALA A 208 -35.22 0.07 -24.70
C ALA A 208 -35.15 -0.76 -25.99
N SER A 209 -34.13 -0.55 -26.84
CA SER A 209 -33.95 -1.28 -28.09
C SER A 209 -33.53 -2.75 -27.89
N VAL A 210 -32.76 -3.03 -26.82
CA VAL A 210 -32.27 -4.38 -26.50
C VAL A 210 -33.36 -5.22 -25.83
N GLY A 211 -34.18 -4.60 -24.96
CA GLY A 211 -35.29 -5.25 -24.28
C GLY A 211 -34.89 -6.10 -23.06
N ASN A 212 -33.63 -6.05 -22.63
CA ASN A 212 -33.16 -6.63 -21.37
C ASN A 212 -33.50 -5.72 -20.17
N PRO A 213 -33.60 -6.27 -18.94
CA PRO A 213 -33.73 -5.45 -17.75
C PRO A 213 -32.45 -4.62 -17.53
N PHE A 214 -32.59 -3.33 -17.25
CA PHE A 214 -31.46 -2.42 -17.12
C PHE A 214 -31.44 -1.66 -15.79
N PHE A 215 -30.23 -1.22 -15.43
CA PHE A 215 -29.96 -0.31 -14.33
C PHE A 215 -29.25 0.92 -14.90
N LEU A 216 -29.90 2.09 -14.84
CA LEU A 216 -29.32 3.36 -15.33
C LEU A 216 -29.15 4.34 -14.16
N THR A 217 -27.90 4.78 -13.92
CA THR A 217 -27.63 5.87 -12.99
C THR A 217 -27.39 7.18 -13.75
N ILE A 218 -28.04 8.25 -13.27
CA ILE A 218 -27.92 9.60 -13.78
C ILE A 218 -27.45 10.50 -12.63
N ALA A 219 -26.19 10.94 -12.68
CA ALA A 219 -25.53 11.64 -11.58
C ALA A 219 -25.11 13.08 -11.95
N PRO A 220 -26.06 14.03 -12.03
CA PRO A 220 -25.74 15.42 -12.30
C PRO A 220 -24.99 16.08 -11.14
N ILE A 221 -24.12 17.04 -11.46
CA ILE A 221 -23.37 17.81 -10.45
C ILE A 221 -24.20 18.90 -9.78
N ALA A 222 -25.31 19.33 -10.37
CA ALA A 222 -26.12 20.40 -9.78
C ALA A 222 -26.84 19.88 -8.52
N PRO A 223 -26.95 20.68 -7.43
CA PRO A 223 -26.58 22.09 -7.27
C PRO A 223 -25.16 22.41 -6.76
N HIS A 224 -24.18 21.50 -6.84
CA HIS A 224 -22.81 21.75 -6.36
C HIS A 224 -22.21 23.04 -6.93
N SER A 225 -21.35 23.66 -6.14
CA SER A 225 -20.54 24.84 -6.46
C SER A 225 -19.73 24.68 -7.75
N ASP A 226 -19.54 25.77 -8.50
CA ASP A 226 -18.66 25.77 -9.67
C ASP A 226 -17.19 25.91 -9.21
N VAL A 227 -16.35 24.99 -9.66
CA VAL A 227 -14.95 24.91 -9.22
C VAL A 227 -14.01 25.23 -10.38
N SER A 228 -13.22 26.29 -10.20
CA SER A 228 -12.17 26.67 -11.14
C SER A 228 -10.79 26.32 -10.59
N PHE A 229 -9.94 25.73 -11.43
CA PHE A 229 -8.57 25.36 -11.10
C PHE A 229 -7.58 26.32 -11.77
N THR A 230 -6.74 26.98 -10.98
CA THR A 230 -5.67 27.87 -11.45
C THR A 230 -4.33 27.12 -11.40
N GLY A 231 -3.93 26.46 -12.49
CA GLY A 231 -2.66 25.71 -12.56
C GLY A 231 -2.59 24.71 -13.72
N LYS A 232 -1.40 24.16 -14.00
CA LYS A 232 -1.21 23.08 -15.00
C LYS A 232 -1.27 21.71 -14.32
N GLY A 233 -2.44 21.10 -14.33
CA GLY A 233 -2.68 19.77 -13.77
C GLY A 233 -3.63 19.81 -12.57
N ALA A 234 -4.44 18.74 -12.40
CA ALA A 234 -5.55 18.71 -11.46
C ALA A 234 -5.14 18.78 -9.97
N PHE A 235 -3.86 18.51 -9.62
CA PHE A 235 -3.43 18.35 -8.23
C PHE A 235 -1.96 18.75 -7.94
N GLU A 236 -1.26 19.45 -8.85
CA GLU A 236 0.11 19.98 -8.62
C GLU A 236 0.10 21.51 -8.67
N ASN A 237 0.32 22.17 -7.52
CA ASN A 237 0.39 23.65 -7.38
C ASN A 237 -0.81 24.44 -7.94
N SER A 238 -1.98 23.82 -8.02
CA SER A 238 -3.20 24.43 -8.54
C SER A 238 -4.06 25.00 -7.41
N GLY A 239 -4.21 26.33 -7.35
CA GLY A 239 -5.19 26.97 -6.48
C GLY A 239 -6.60 26.67 -6.98
N TYR A 240 -7.51 26.25 -6.11
CA TYR A 240 -8.92 26.07 -6.45
C TYR A 240 -9.73 27.25 -5.91
N SER A 241 -10.71 27.70 -6.69
CA SER A 241 -11.67 28.72 -6.28
C SER A 241 -13.07 28.20 -6.49
N PHE A 242 -13.86 28.28 -5.42
CA PHE A 242 -15.28 27.96 -5.45
C PHE A 242 -16.07 29.22 -5.76
N SER A 243 -17.03 29.10 -6.66
CA SER A 243 -17.99 30.14 -6.97
C SER A 243 -19.40 29.57 -6.94
N ALA A 244 -20.38 30.48 -6.86
CA ALA A 244 -21.78 30.06 -6.91
C ALA A 244 -22.07 29.25 -8.18
N PRO A 245 -22.93 28.22 -8.12
CA PRO A 245 -23.29 27.42 -9.29
C PRO A 245 -23.72 28.28 -10.47
N ILE A 246 -23.35 27.90 -11.68
CA ILE A 246 -23.76 28.64 -12.87
C ILE A 246 -25.09 28.08 -13.36
N PRO A 247 -26.18 28.85 -13.34
CA PRO A 247 -27.46 28.37 -13.86
C PRO A 247 -27.42 28.27 -15.39
N ALA A 248 -28.29 27.44 -15.96
CA ALA A 248 -28.48 27.46 -17.41
C ALA A 248 -28.98 28.85 -17.83
N LYS A 249 -28.53 29.33 -19.00
CA LYS A 249 -28.86 30.67 -19.51
C LYS A 249 -30.38 30.94 -19.54
N ARG A 250 -31.18 29.89 -19.77
CA ARG A 250 -32.64 29.95 -19.75
C ARG A 250 -33.25 30.19 -18.36
N HIS A 251 -32.56 29.85 -17.28
CA HIS A 251 -33.04 29.92 -15.90
C HIS A 251 -32.44 31.07 -15.08
N GLU A 252 -31.46 31.82 -15.61
CA GLU A 252 -30.79 32.95 -14.95
C GLU A 252 -31.75 33.99 -14.33
N HIS A 253 -32.93 34.16 -14.91
CA HIS A 253 -33.90 35.18 -14.52
C HIS A 253 -34.88 34.73 -13.42
N LEU A 254 -34.89 33.46 -13.03
CA LEU A 254 -35.84 32.90 -12.06
C LEU A 254 -35.46 33.27 -10.61
N PHE A 255 -36.40 33.16 -9.68
CA PHE A 255 -36.17 33.26 -8.22
C PHE A 255 -35.39 34.49 -7.73
N LYS A 256 -35.60 35.67 -8.34
CA LYS A 256 -34.82 36.89 -8.03
C LYS A 256 -34.86 37.31 -6.56
N ASP A 257 -36.01 37.15 -5.90
CA ASP A 257 -36.24 37.63 -4.53
C ASP A 257 -36.11 36.54 -3.46
N VAL A 258 -35.78 35.31 -3.86
CA VAL A 258 -35.62 34.18 -2.95
C VAL A 258 -34.35 34.36 -2.11
N LYS A 259 -34.42 33.99 -0.83
CA LYS A 259 -33.33 34.07 0.15
C LYS A 259 -33.17 32.73 0.84
N VAL A 260 -31.99 32.49 1.42
CA VAL A 260 -31.79 31.29 2.24
C VAL A 260 -32.79 31.32 3.40
N PRO A 261 -33.46 30.20 3.72
CA PRO A 261 -34.38 30.12 4.86
C PRO A 261 -33.75 30.69 6.14
N ARG A 262 -34.38 31.72 6.70
CA ARG A 262 -33.92 32.43 7.91
C ARG A 262 -34.43 31.73 9.17
N THR A 263 -34.06 30.46 9.32
CA THR A 263 -34.36 29.64 10.50
C THR A 263 -33.65 30.17 11.76
N ALA A 264 -34.04 29.69 12.94
CA ALA A 264 -33.44 30.15 14.20
C ALA A 264 -31.91 29.95 14.26
N ASN A 265 -31.42 28.90 13.59
CA ASN A 265 -30.01 28.58 13.48
C ASN A 265 -29.28 29.32 12.35
N PHE A 266 -29.95 30.16 11.56
CA PHE A 266 -29.31 31.01 10.56
C PHE A 266 -28.62 32.21 11.24
N ASN A 267 -27.28 32.24 11.20
CA ASN A 267 -26.42 33.29 11.76
C ASN A 267 -26.81 33.76 13.19
N PRO A 268 -26.87 32.85 14.18
CA PRO A 268 -27.41 33.12 15.51
C PRO A 268 -26.58 34.17 16.28
N LYS A 269 -27.23 34.88 17.21
CA LYS A 269 -26.58 35.92 18.04
C LYS A 269 -25.48 35.34 18.95
N ARG A 270 -25.72 34.15 19.50
CA ARG A 270 -24.74 33.34 20.24
C ARG A 270 -24.19 32.26 19.30
N ALA A 271 -22.90 31.97 19.37
CA ALA A 271 -22.33 30.87 18.59
C ALA A 271 -22.87 29.54 19.13
N SER A 272 -23.15 28.62 18.22
CA SER A 272 -23.62 27.25 18.48
C SER A 272 -22.53 26.24 18.12
N GLY A 273 -22.71 24.98 18.52
CA GLY A 273 -21.75 23.93 18.23
C GLY A 273 -20.52 23.92 19.15
N VAL A 274 -19.59 23.02 18.85
CA VAL A 274 -18.30 22.88 19.55
C VAL A 274 -17.13 23.11 18.59
N SER A 275 -15.91 23.01 19.11
CA SER A 275 -14.66 23.13 18.35
C SER A 275 -14.59 24.46 17.59
N TRP A 276 -14.07 24.43 16.38
CA TRP A 276 -13.90 25.60 15.52
C TRP A 276 -15.23 26.30 15.15
N ILE A 277 -16.37 25.59 15.16
CA ILE A 277 -17.69 26.16 14.80
C ILE A 277 -18.11 27.22 15.82
N GLN A 278 -17.80 26.97 17.09
CA GLN A 278 -18.11 27.88 18.18
C GLN A 278 -17.31 29.19 18.14
N GLU A 279 -16.13 29.15 17.52
CA GLU A 279 -15.24 30.30 17.37
C GLU A 279 -15.65 31.20 16.20
N LEU A 280 -16.61 30.76 15.38
CA LEU A 280 -17.01 31.48 14.18
C LEU A 280 -17.61 32.86 14.51
N PRO A 281 -17.07 33.94 13.90
CA PRO A 281 -17.66 35.26 14.05
C PRO A 281 -19.05 35.30 13.42
N ARG A 282 -19.90 36.17 13.95
CA ARG A 282 -21.21 36.43 13.35
C ARG A 282 -21.00 37.01 11.95
N GLN A 283 -21.73 36.48 10.97
CA GLN A 283 -21.61 36.90 9.58
C GLN A 283 -22.13 38.33 9.40
N SER A 284 -21.42 39.13 8.59
CA SER A 284 -21.81 40.49 8.19
C SER A 284 -23.01 40.47 7.24
N ASP A 285 -23.70 41.60 7.12
CA ASP A 285 -24.83 41.74 6.19
C ASP A 285 -24.41 41.53 4.73
N GLU A 286 -23.18 41.91 4.37
CA GLU A 286 -22.59 41.67 3.05
C GLU A 286 -22.40 40.18 2.77
N ASN A 287 -21.86 39.43 3.74
CA ASN A 287 -21.71 37.98 3.59
C ASN A 287 -23.08 37.28 3.48
N VAL A 288 -24.05 37.70 4.30
CA VAL A 288 -25.41 37.17 4.24
C VAL A 288 -26.06 37.43 2.87
N ALA A 289 -25.81 38.60 2.26
CA ALA A 289 -26.29 38.91 0.91
C ALA A 289 -25.61 38.05 -0.18
N SER A 290 -24.30 37.76 -0.03
CA SER A 290 -23.58 36.83 -0.92
C SER A 290 -24.13 35.41 -0.78
N ASN A 291 -24.43 34.95 0.43
CA ASN A 291 -25.08 33.66 0.68
C ASN A 291 -26.48 33.55 0.05
N ASP A 292 -27.28 34.63 0.06
CA ASP A 292 -28.55 34.67 -0.66
C ASP A 292 -28.37 34.61 -2.19
N HIS A 293 -27.31 35.22 -2.73
CA HIS A 293 -26.97 35.08 -4.14
C HIS A 293 -26.58 33.65 -4.49
N PHE A 294 -25.74 33.03 -3.67
CA PHE A 294 -25.29 31.65 -3.82
C PHE A 294 -26.46 30.67 -3.84
N TYR A 295 -27.39 30.79 -2.89
CA TYR A 295 -28.57 29.95 -2.80
C TYR A 295 -29.53 30.11 -3.98
N ARG A 296 -29.78 31.34 -4.45
CA ARG A 296 -30.59 31.56 -5.66
C ARG A 296 -30.01 30.84 -6.88
N ASN A 297 -28.68 30.87 -7.03
CA ASN A 297 -28.01 30.22 -8.14
C ASN A 297 -28.06 28.68 -8.04
N ARG A 298 -27.98 28.12 -6.83
CA ARG A 298 -28.25 26.68 -6.59
C ARG A 298 -29.64 26.26 -7.05
N LEU A 299 -30.68 26.99 -6.64
CA LEU A 299 -32.07 26.71 -7.06
C LEU A 299 -32.26 26.80 -8.58
N ARG A 300 -31.59 27.76 -9.23
CA ARG A 300 -31.63 27.94 -10.69
C ARG A 300 -30.91 26.81 -11.42
N ALA A 301 -29.77 26.34 -10.91
CA ALA A 301 -29.06 25.19 -11.49
C ALA A 301 -29.89 23.90 -11.39
N LEU A 302 -30.65 23.72 -10.31
CA LEU A 302 -31.58 22.60 -10.14
C LEU A 302 -32.71 22.56 -11.18
N GLN A 303 -33.09 23.69 -11.78
CA GLN A 303 -34.15 23.70 -12.80
C GLN A 303 -33.77 22.87 -14.03
N ALA A 304 -32.47 22.82 -14.39
CA ALA A 304 -32.00 21.94 -15.46
C ALA A 304 -32.09 20.45 -15.08
N VAL A 305 -31.95 20.12 -13.79
CA VAL A 305 -32.17 18.75 -13.29
C VAL A 305 -33.66 18.41 -13.28
N ASP A 306 -34.52 19.37 -12.94
CA ASP A 306 -35.98 19.19 -12.96
C ASP A 306 -36.48 18.88 -14.39
N GLU A 307 -35.96 19.58 -15.39
CA GLU A 307 -36.21 19.30 -16.82
C GLU A 307 -35.64 17.93 -17.24
N LEU A 308 -34.47 17.54 -16.74
CA LEU A 308 -33.90 16.22 -16.98
C LEU A 308 -34.83 15.11 -16.47
N VAL A 309 -35.37 15.26 -15.26
CA VAL A 309 -36.30 14.31 -14.66
C VAL A 309 -37.54 14.13 -15.55
N ASP A 310 -38.14 15.23 -16.01
CA ASP A 310 -39.30 15.19 -16.92
C ASP A 310 -39.00 14.48 -18.24
N GLY A 311 -37.80 14.69 -18.80
CA GLY A 311 -37.36 14.00 -20.01
C GLY A 311 -37.17 12.50 -19.82
N VAL A 312 -36.60 12.06 -18.69
CA VAL A 312 -36.48 10.63 -18.35
C VAL A 312 -37.86 9.98 -18.29
N PHE A 313 -38.82 10.60 -17.60
CA PHE A 313 -40.18 10.08 -17.49
C PHE A 313 -40.93 10.06 -18.82
N SER A 314 -40.74 11.09 -19.65
CA SER A 314 -41.31 11.14 -20.99
C SER A 314 -40.80 9.99 -21.85
N ARG A 315 -39.48 9.73 -21.87
CA ARG A 315 -38.88 8.61 -22.61
C ARG A 315 -39.33 7.24 -22.11
N LEU A 316 -39.36 7.03 -20.80
CA LEU A 316 -39.86 5.79 -20.21
C LEU A 316 -41.34 5.54 -20.57
N LYS A 317 -42.14 6.60 -20.69
CA LYS A 317 -43.52 6.51 -21.13
C LYS A 317 -43.63 6.21 -22.63
N ASP A 318 -42.84 6.87 -23.46
CA ASP A 318 -42.84 6.68 -24.92
C ASP A 318 -42.45 5.25 -25.31
N HIS A 319 -41.51 4.65 -24.59
CA HIS A 319 -41.11 3.24 -24.76
C HIS A 319 -42.01 2.25 -24.01
N GLY A 320 -43.03 2.71 -23.26
CA GLY A 320 -43.93 1.85 -22.50
C GLY A 320 -43.29 1.11 -21.32
N LEU A 321 -42.13 1.56 -20.84
CA LEU A 321 -41.35 0.93 -19.76
C LEU A 321 -41.69 1.46 -18.37
N LEU A 322 -42.42 2.58 -18.29
CA LEU A 322 -42.68 3.31 -17.05
C LEU A 322 -43.34 2.46 -15.94
N GLU A 323 -44.29 1.60 -16.30
CA GLU A 323 -45.03 0.77 -15.33
C GLU A 323 -44.22 -0.43 -14.81
N ASN A 324 -43.05 -0.72 -15.40
CA ASN A 324 -42.14 -1.80 -14.97
C ASN A 324 -40.78 -1.24 -14.48
N THR A 325 -40.70 0.06 -14.19
CA THR A 325 -39.44 0.72 -13.81
C THR A 325 -39.53 1.33 -12.41
N TYR A 326 -38.57 1.00 -11.54
CA TYR A 326 -38.35 1.73 -10.29
C TYR A 326 -37.48 2.95 -10.57
N VAL A 327 -37.91 4.12 -10.11
CA VAL A 327 -37.11 5.35 -10.15
C VAL A 327 -36.81 5.76 -8.72
N ILE A 328 -35.52 5.81 -8.39
CA ILE A 328 -34.99 6.24 -7.10
C ILE A 328 -34.37 7.63 -7.30
N TYR A 329 -34.72 8.59 -6.45
CA TYR A 329 -34.15 9.94 -6.46
C TYR A 329 -33.51 10.21 -5.10
N SER A 330 -32.23 10.58 -5.10
CA SER A 330 -31.50 10.94 -3.89
C SER A 330 -30.31 11.86 -4.19
N THR A 331 -29.52 12.16 -3.17
CA THR A 331 -28.30 12.97 -3.23
C THR A 331 -27.20 12.28 -2.44
N ASP A 332 -25.94 12.62 -2.70
CA ASP A 332 -24.79 12.08 -1.96
C ASP A 332 -24.61 12.70 -0.57
N ASN A 333 -24.86 13.98 -0.41
CA ASN A 333 -24.91 14.64 0.90
C ASN A 333 -25.83 15.85 0.87
N GLY A 334 -26.15 16.36 2.05
CA GLY A 334 -26.85 17.62 2.25
C GLY A 334 -25.91 18.82 2.11
N TYR A 335 -26.38 20.00 2.51
CA TYR A 335 -25.65 21.24 2.34
C TYR A 335 -26.19 22.33 3.28
N HIS A 336 -25.29 23.10 3.89
CA HIS A 336 -25.64 24.23 4.75
C HIS A 336 -25.22 25.56 4.13
N ILE A 337 -25.96 26.63 4.44
CA ILE A 337 -25.67 28.01 4.03
C ILE A 337 -26.06 28.96 5.17
N GLY A 338 -25.11 29.35 6.01
CA GLY A 338 -25.34 30.31 7.10
C GLY A 338 -25.92 29.72 8.38
N GLN A 339 -26.43 28.48 8.37
CA GLN A 339 -26.78 27.74 9.59
C GLN A 339 -25.53 27.60 10.47
N HIS A 340 -25.68 27.79 11.79
CA HIS A 340 -24.58 27.78 12.76
C HIS A 340 -23.44 28.78 12.48
N ARG A 341 -23.71 29.82 11.66
CA ARG A 341 -22.71 30.77 11.13
C ARG A 341 -21.73 30.16 10.13
N LEU A 342 -21.99 28.96 9.65
CA LEU A 342 -21.18 28.29 8.64
C LEU A 342 -21.30 28.98 7.28
N GLN A 343 -20.21 29.00 6.52
CA GLN A 343 -20.24 29.41 5.11
C GLN A 343 -20.93 28.33 4.26
N PRO A 344 -21.33 28.60 3.00
CA PRO A 344 -21.83 27.56 2.11
C PRO A 344 -20.86 26.36 2.10
N GLY A 345 -21.35 25.15 2.40
CA GLY A 345 -20.48 23.98 2.52
C GLY A 345 -21.19 22.72 3.01
N LYS A 346 -20.36 21.74 3.39
CA LYS A 346 -20.73 20.41 3.91
C LYS A 346 -19.71 19.99 4.98
N GLU A 347 -19.55 18.68 5.24
CA GLU A 347 -18.54 18.13 6.16
C GLU A 347 -18.91 18.21 7.67
N CYS A 348 -20.10 18.69 8.03
CA CYS A 348 -20.59 18.73 9.42
C CYS A 348 -21.63 17.63 9.72
N SER A 349 -21.84 17.32 11.01
CA SER A 349 -22.83 16.34 11.48
C SER A 349 -24.23 16.91 11.68
N PHE A 350 -24.43 18.20 11.38
CA PHE A 350 -25.73 18.86 11.53
C PHE A 350 -26.76 18.32 10.54
N GLU A 351 -28.05 18.44 10.89
CA GLU A 351 -29.16 17.87 10.14
C GLU A 351 -29.21 18.37 8.69
N GLU A 352 -28.76 19.61 8.43
CA GLU A 352 -28.64 20.18 7.08
C GLU A 352 -27.69 19.41 6.15
N ASP A 353 -26.63 18.80 6.71
CA ASP A 353 -25.58 18.11 5.95
C ASP A 353 -25.85 16.61 5.81
N ILE A 354 -26.47 16.00 6.82
CA ILE A 354 -26.64 14.55 6.89
C ILE A 354 -28.02 14.06 6.48
N ASN A 355 -29.08 14.86 6.65
CA ASN A 355 -30.45 14.47 6.33
C ASN A 355 -30.79 14.92 4.91
N ILE A 356 -31.07 13.95 4.06
CA ILE A 356 -31.09 14.11 2.62
C ILE A 356 -32.39 13.59 1.99
N PRO A 357 -32.81 14.13 0.85
CA PRO A 357 -33.99 13.64 0.16
C PRO A 357 -33.79 12.20 -0.35
N LEU A 358 -34.79 11.35 -0.11
CA LEU A 358 -34.95 10.06 -0.77
C LEU A 358 -36.40 9.88 -1.20
N ILE A 359 -36.60 9.66 -2.49
CA ILE A 359 -37.92 9.37 -3.07
C ILE A 359 -37.80 8.09 -3.90
N ILE A 360 -38.72 7.16 -3.68
CA ILE A 360 -38.77 5.91 -4.46
C ILE A 360 -40.15 5.82 -5.10
N ARG A 361 -40.17 5.61 -6.42
CA ARG A 361 -41.37 5.36 -7.21
C ARG A 361 -41.22 4.04 -7.95
N GLY A 362 -42.29 3.26 -8.06
CA GLY A 362 -42.31 2.09 -8.93
C GLY A 362 -43.47 1.14 -8.64
N PRO A 363 -43.45 -0.06 -9.26
CA PRO A 363 -44.49 -1.07 -9.08
C PRO A 363 -44.67 -1.46 -7.60
N GLY A 364 -45.91 -1.45 -7.12
CA GLY A 364 -46.25 -1.86 -5.74
C GLY A 364 -45.89 -0.85 -4.64
N ILE A 365 -45.38 0.33 -5.00
CA ILE A 365 -45.09 1.43 -4.07
C ILE A 365 -46.32 2.34 -3.98
N GLU A 366 -46.63 2.80 -2.76
CA GLU A 366 -47.75 3.71 -2.53
C GLU A 366 -47.48 5.10 -3.13
N LYS A 367 -48.52 5.73 -3.65
CA LYS A 367 -48.41 7.05 -4.29
C LYS A 367 -48.67 8.14 -3.26
N ASN A 368 -47.93 9.25 -3.34
CA ASN A 368 -48.11 10.42 -2.49
C ASN A 368 -48.10 10.09 -0.98
N THR A 369 -47.16 9.23 -0.59
CA THR A 369 -47.02 8.76 0.79
C THR A 369 -45.70 9.23 1.37
N THR A 370 -45.72 9.71 2.61
CA THR A 370 -44.49 10.09 3.34
C THR A 370 -44.30 9.15 4.52
N THR A 371 -43.08 8.64 4.67
CA THR A 371 -42.72 7.73 5.76
C THR A 371 -41.66 8.34 6.67
N ASP A 372 -41.78 8.02 7.97
CA ASP A 372 -40.85 8.40 9.03
C ASP A 372 -39.88 7.25 9.40
N VAL A 373 -39.81 6.20 8.58
CA VAL A 373 -38.83 5.13 8.76
C VAL A 373 -37.42 5.69 8.57
N VAL A 374 -36.54 5.38 9.52
CA VAL A 374 -35.13 5.80 9.50
C VAL A 374 -34.38 4.94 8.49
N THR A 375 -33.70 5.55 7.54
CA THR A 375 -32.94 4.83 6.51
C THR A 375 -31.61 5.54 6.24
N THR A 376 -30.67 4.82 5.64
CA THR A 376 -29.29 5.28 5.43
C THR A 376 -28.80 4.98 4.02
N HIS A 377 -27.75 5.66 3.55
CA HIS A 377 -27.14 5.33 2.24
C HIS A 377 -26.68 3.88 2.12
N THR A 378 -26.25 3.26 3.23
CA THR A 378 -25.82 1.85 3.25
C THR A 378 -26.97 0.88 2.95
N ASP A 379 -28.22 1.30 3.11
CA ASP A 379 -29.42 0.51 2.85
C ASP A 379 -29.78 0.43 1.35
N LEU A 380 -29.31 1.36 0.52
CA LEU A 380 -29.70 1.45 -0.89
C LEU A 380 -29.20 0.25 -1.72
N ALA A 381 -27.95 -0.19 -1.53
CA ALA A 381 -27.42 -1.35 -2.24
C ALA A 381 -28.23 -2.62 -1.91
N ALA A 382 -28.57 -2.83 -0.63
CA ALA A 382 -29.42 -3.93 -0.20
C ALA A 382 -30.83 -3.85 -0.81
N THR A 383 -31.39 -2.64 -0.88
CA THR A 383 -32.71 -2.38 -1.48
C THR A 383 -32.73 -2.72 -2.96
N ILE A 384 -31.72 -2.29 -3.71
CA ILE A 384 -31.61 -2.54 -5.16
C ILE A 384 -31.48 -4.05 -5.43
N LEU A 385 -30.67 -4.77 -4.65
CA LEU A 385 -30.57 -6.24 -4.79
C LEU A 385 -31.90 -6.94 -4.47
N LYS A 386 -32.61 -6.50 -3.43
CA LYS A 386 -33.93 -7.05 -3.09
C LYS A 386 -34.96 -6.80 -4.21
N LEU A 387 -34.94 -5.63 -4.84
CA LEU A 387 -35.84 -5.28 -5.95
C LEU A 387 -35.68 -6.20 -7.17
N ILE A 388 -34.47 -6.71 -7.41
CA ILE A 388 -34.20 -7.62 -8.53
C ILE A 388 -34.39 -9.11 -8.15
N GLY A 389 -34.77 -9.39 -6.90
CA GLY A 389 -35.01 -10.74 -6.39
C GLY A 389 -33.75 -11.47 -5.88
N GLU A 390 -32.65 -10.75 -5.66
CA GLU A 390 -31.43 -11.28 -5.05
C GLU A 390 -31.43 -11.06 -3.54
N ASN A 391 -30.78 -11.96 -2.80
CA ASN A 391 -30.65 -11.81 -1.35
C ASN A 391 -29.59 -10.76 -1.00
N PRO A 392 -29.82 -9.92 0.04
CA PRO A 392 -28.78 -9.06 0.58
C PRO A 392 -27.54 -9.85 0.98
N ARG A 393 -26.38 -9.26 0.79
CA ARG A 393 -25.10 -9.91 1.12
C ARG A 393 -24.87 -9.87 2.63
N TYR A 394 -24.21 -10.90 3.17
CA TYR A 394 -23.89 -11.00 4.60
C TYR A 394 -22.88 -9.93 5.08
N ASP A 395 -22.14 -9.32 4.15
CA ASP A 395 -21.09 -8.35 4.45
C ASP A 395 -21.55 -6.89 4.36
N PHE A 396 -22.86 -6.65 4.28
CA PHE A 396 -23.45 -5.30 4.25
C PHE A 396 -23.64 -4.74 5.65
N ASP A 397 -23.36 -3.44 5.78
CA ASP A 397 -23.58 -2.70 7.03
C ASP A 397 -25.01 -2.13 7.10
N GLY A 398 -25.77 -2.21 6.01
CA GLY A 398 -27.17 -1.76 5.89
C GLY A 398 -28.15 -2.88 5.53
N THR A 399 -29.44 -2.57 5.64
CA THR A 399 -30.58 -3.48 5.37
C THR A 399 -31.48 -2.94 4.27
N ALA A 400 -32.21 -3.81 3.58
CA ALA A 400 -33.07 -3.37 2.48
C ALA A 400 -34.27 -2.54 2.99
N ILE A 401 -34.40 -1.31 2.49
CA ILE A 401 -35.44 -0.34 2.85
C ILE A 401 -36.84 -0.96 2.68
N PRO A 402 -37.76 -0.78 3.64
CA PRO A 402 -39.15 -1.16 3.47
C PRO A 402 -39.82 -0.25 2.43
N ILE A 403 -40.34 -0.84 1.35
CA ILE A 403 -40.88 -0.10 0.19
C ILE A 403 -42.38 -0.33 -0.02
N THR A 404 -42.90 -1.49 0.41
CA THR A 404 -44.33 -1.79 0.30
C THR A 404 -45.09 -1.30 1.54
N PRO A 405 -46.39 -0.98 1.44
CA PRO A 405 -47.18 -0.54 2.60
C PRO A 405 -47.15 -1.53 3.78
N THR A 406 -47.14 -2.83 3.48
CA THR A 406 -47.04 -3.90 4.48
C THR A 406 -45.69 -3.91 5.18
N GLU A 407 -44.59 -3.71 4.44
CA GLU A 407 -43.25 -3.65 5.02
C GLU A 407 -43.04 -2.38 5.83
N ILE A 408 -43.53 -1.24 5.34
CA ILE A 408 -43.46 0.05 6.05
C ILE A 408 -44.25 -0.04 7.37
N SER A 409 -45.42 -0.67 7.34
CA SER A 409 -46.21 -0.91 8.55
C SER A 409 -45.48 -1.81 9.54
N ALA A 410 -44.86 -2.91 9.07
CA ALA A 410 -44.06 -3.80 9.94
C ALA A 410 -42.80 -3.12 10.51
N ALA A 411 -42.15 -2.27 9.73
CA ALA A 411 -40.96 -1.52 10.15
C ALA A 411 -41.26 -0.55 11.32
N SER A 412 -42.50 -0.07 11.45
CA SER A 412 -42.90 0.82 12.55
C SER A 412 -42.85 0.20 13.96
N GLU A 413 -42.67 -1.13 14.05
CA GLU A 413 -42.62 -1.88 15.32
C GLU A 413 -41.26 -2.52 15.62
N GLY A 414 -40.31 -2.58 14.67
CA GLY A 414 -39.05 -3.32 14.85
C GLY A 414 -37.90 -2.97 13.91
N TRP A 415 -37.92 -1.79 13.29
CA TRP A 415 -36.82 -1.28 12.48
C TRP A 415 -35.72 -0.65 13.34
N HIS A 416 -34.49 -0.57 12.82
CA HIS A 416 -33.39 0.06 13.54
C HIS A 416 -33.61 1.58 13.69
N GLU A 417 -33.25 2.11 14.86
CA GLU A 417 -33.51 3.51 15.24
C GLU A 417 -32.28 4.41 15.08
N HIS A 418 -31.11 3.83 14.82
CA HIS A 418 -29.81 4.50 14.84
C HIS A 418 -29.30 4.77 13.43
N VAL A 419 -28.51 5.84 13.31
CA VAL A 419 -27.72 6.18 12.13
C VAL A 419 -26.33 6.55 12.60
N ASN A 420 -25.33 5.90 12.02
CA ASN A 420 -23.93 6.25 12.19
C ASN A 420 -23.53 7.34 11.20
N VAL A 421 -22.93 8.43 11.69
CA VAL A 421 -22.37 9.51 10.90
C VAL A 421 -20.91 9.69 11.27
N GLU A 422 -20.02 9.73 10.29
CA GLU A 422 -18.58 9.80 10.53
C GLU A 422 -17.88 10.71 9.53
N TYR A 423 -16.86 11.44 10.01
CA TYR A 423 -16.07 12.32 9.17
C TYR A 423 -14.65 12.49 9.73
N TRP A 424 -13.68 12.73 8.83
CA TRP A 424 -12.27 12.95 9.16
C TRP A 424 -11.70 14.11 8.36
N GLY A 425 -10.79 14.87 8.98
CA GLY A 425 -9.97 15.87 8.29
C GLY A 425 -10.36 17.31 8.60
N PHE A 426 -10.54 18.11 7.56
CA PHE A 426 -10.80 19.55 7.67
C PHE A 426 -12.21 19.88 7.18
N ALA A 427 -12.70 21.05 7.57
CA ALA A 427 -13.87 21.66 6.96
C ALA A 427 -13.47 22.80 6.01
N LEU A 428 -14.17 22.95 4.89
CA LEU A 428 -13.95 23.99 3.89
C LEU A 428 -15.25 24.74 3.55
N GLY A 429 -15.18 26.08 3.54
CA GLY A 429 -16.25 26.92 3.00
C GLY A 429 -16.12 27.16 1.50
N GLU A 430 -17.18 26.87 0.75
CA GLU A 430 -17.26 26.99 -0.72
C GLU A 430 -17.78 28.37 -1.20
N GLY A 431 -18.24 29.24 -0.31
CA GLY A 431 -18.70 30.59 -0.67
C GLY A 431 -17.56 31.59 -0.95
N GLU A 432 -17.88 32.76 -1.51
CA GLU A 432 -16.92 33.86 -1.76
C GLU A 432 -16.12 34.25 -0.51
N PHE A 433 -16.81 34.30 0.64
CA PHE A 433 -16.23 34.60 1.96
C PHE A 433 -15.62 33.37 2.66
N GLY A 434 -15.76 32.17 2.07
CA GLY A 434 -15.12 30.93 2.52
C GLY A 434 -13.87 30.55 1.71
N SER A 435 -13.85 30.91 0.42
CA SER A 435 -12.79 30.51 -0.52
C SER A 435 -11.50 31.31 -0.30
N GLY A 436 -10.38 30.62 -0.09
CA GLY A 436 -9.04 31.21 -0.22
C GLY A 436 -8.16 31.33 1.04
N ASN A 437 -8.62 30.91 2.24
CA ASN A 437 -7.74 30.72 3.42
C ASN A 437 -8.40 30.06 4.66
N SER A 438 -9.68 29.67 4.62
CA SER A 438 -10.44 29.23 5.80
C SER A 438 -10.56 27.71 5.90
N LEU A 439 -9.44 26.99 5.80
CA LEU A 439 -9.42 25.55 6.13
C LEU A 439 -9.53 25.39 7.65
N HIS A 440 -10.62 24.81 8.12
CA HIS A 440 -10.82 24.51 9.54
C HIS A 440 -10.32 23.10 9.85
N TRP A 441 -9.13 23.01 10.44
CA TRP A 441 -8.53 21.73 10.82
C TRP A 441 -9.20 21.10 12.04
N ASN A 442 -8.93 19.82 12.29
CA ASN A 442 -9.50 19.03 13.40
C ASN A 442 -11.03 18.89 13.34
N ASN A 443 -11.59 18.77 12.14
CA ASN A 443 -13.02 18.50 11.92
C ASN A 443 -13.38 17.01 12.03
N THR A 444 -12.56 16.18 12.70
CA THR A 444 -12.82 14.73 12.80
C THR A 444 -13.82 14.43 13.92
N TYR A 445 -14.91 13.73 13.60
CA TYR A 445 -15.95 13.36 14.56
C TYR A 445 -16.64 12.02 14.23
N LYS A 446 -17.28 11.45 15.25
CA LYS A 446 -18.24 10.35 15.16
C LYS A 446 -19.55 10.84 15.76
N ALA A 447 -20.63 10.66 15.04
CA ALA A 447 -21.95 11.14 15.40
C ALA A 447 -22.99 10.04 15.23
N LEU A 448 -24.06 10.19 15.99
CA LEU A 448 -25.13 9.25 16.17
C LEU A 448 -26.45 10.00 16.11
N ARG A 449 -27.29 9.68 15.12
CA ARG A 449 -28.71 10.05 15.16
C ARG A 449 -29.51 8.86 15.67
N VAL A 450 -30.33 9.09 16.67
CA VAL A 450 -31.22 8.06 17.24
C VAL A 450 -32.63 8.61 17.28
N ILE A 451 -33.55 7.91 16.61
CA ILE A 451 -34.91 8.38 16.42
C ILE A 451 -35.89 7.23 16.69
N GLY A 452 -36.71 7.39 17.72
CA GLY A 452 -37.69 6.41 18.14
C GLY A 452 -39.02 7.04 18.51
N LYS A 453 -39.87 6.28 19.21
CA LYS A 453 -41.18 6.77 19.68
C LYS A 453 -40.97 7.71 20.88
N GLY A 454 -41.04 9.02 20.63
CA GLY A 454 -40.94 10.07 21.67
C GLY A 454 -39.54 10.59 21.94
N TYR A 455 -38.56 10.29 21.08
CA TYR A 455 -37.24 10.91 21.12
C TYR A 455 -36.63 11.04 19.73
N ASN A 456 -35.91 12.15 19.54
CA ASN A 456 -35.13 12.44 18.35
C ASN A 456 -33.83 13.13 18.79
N LEU A 457 -32.74 12.37 18.88
CA LEU A 457 -31.49 12.79 19.50
C LEU A 457 -30.33 12.78 18.49
N HIS A 458 -29.50 13.82 18.52
CA HIS A 458 -28.20 13.86 17.84
C HIS A 458 -27.11 13.90 18.90
N TYR A 459 -26.19 12.95 18.86
CA TYR A 459 -25.03 12.87 19.74
C TYR A 459 -23.75 12.81 18.92
N ALA A 460 -22.74 13.63 19.22
CA ALA A 460 -21.45 13.60 18.53
C ALA A 460 -20.26 13.70 19.49
N VAL A 461 -19.17 13.02 19.11
CA VAL A 461 -17.89 13.00 19.81
C VAL A 461 -16.79 13.40 18.85
N TRP A 462 -16.13 14.51 19.16
CA TRP A 462 -15.09 15.12 18.35
C TRP A 462 -13.70 14.62 18.77
N CYS A 463 -12.75 14.67 17.85
CA CYS A 463 -11.38 14.20 18.10
C CYS A 463 -10.62 15.01 19.16
N ASN A 464 -11.05 16.25 19.42
CA ASN A 464 -10.55 17.10 20.50
C ASN A 464 -11.16 16.77 21.88
N GLY A 465 -12.07 15.79 21.96
CA GLY A 465 -12.73 15.35 23.19
C GLY A 465 -14.00 16.10 23.54
N GLU A 466 -14.45 17.05 22.71
CA GLU A 466 -15.72 17.73 22.92
C GLU A 466 -16.92 16.88 22.51
N HIS A 467 -18.03 17.07 23.23
CA HIS A 467 -19.27 16.31 23.04
C HIS A 467 -20.44 17.24 22.75
N GLU A 468 -21.33 16.76 21.89
CA GLU A 468 -22.56 17.45 21.53
C GLU A 468 -23.75 16.53 21.74
N LEU A 469 -24.81 17.05 22.36
CA LEU A 469 -26.09 16.36 22.46
C LEU A 469 -27.23 17.35 22.25
N TYR A 470 -28.04 17.12 21.22
CA TYR A 470 -29.21 17.93 20.89
C TYR A 470 -30.47 17.07 20.88
N ASN A 471 -31.58 17.64 21.36
CA ASN A 471 -32.91 17.04 21.23
C ASN A 471 -33.69 17.81 20.16
N LEU A 472 -33.82 17.21 18.97
CA LEU A 472 -34.40 17.88 17.81
C LEU A 472 -35.92 18.02 17.87
N GLU A 473 -36.61 17.37 18.81
CA GLU A 473 -38.05 17.65 19.03
C GLU A 473 -38.28 19.03 19.65
N ARG A 474 -37.33 19.49 20.49
CA ARG A 474 -37.41 20.77 21.20
C ARG A 474 -36.52 21.84 20.58
N ASP A 475 -35.37 21.43 20.07
CA ASP A 475 -34.36 22.26 19.43
C ASP A 475 -34.05 21.74 18.03
N PRO A 476 -34.99 21.92 17.07
CA PRO A 476 -34.80 21.46 15.70
C PRO A 476 -33.63 22.17 14.99
N GLY A 477 -33.17 23.30 15.51
CA GLY A 477 -32.05 24.07 14.96
C GLY A 477 -30.69 23.74 15.60
N GLN A 478 -30.61 22.75 16.50
CA GLN A 478 -29.36 22.30 17.14
C GLN A 478 -28.53 23.44 17.76
N LEU A 479 -29.19 24.40 18.43
CA LEU A 479 -28.56 25.58 19.01
C LEU A 479 -28.10 25.39 20.45
N HIS A 480 -28.71 24.46 21.18
CA HIS A 480 -28.55 24.30 22.63
C HIS A 480 -27.96 22.94 22.96
N ASN A 481 -26.66 22.90 23.24
CA ASN A 481 -25.97 21.66 23.58
C ASN A 481 -26.30 21.27 25.03
N LEU A 482 -26.98 20.14 25.22
CA LEU A 482 -27.38 19.65 26.55
C LEU A 482 -26.20 19.23 27.43
N LEU A 483 -25.00 19.08 26.87
CA LEU A 483 -23.77 18.72 27.59
C LEU A 483 -22.87 19.92 27.92
N ASP A 484 -23.15 21.11 27.37
CA ASP A 484 -22.32 22.31 27.58
C ASP A 484 -22.67 23.02 28.90
N GLU A 485 -21.66 23.29 29.72
CA GLU A 485 -21.83 24.01 30.99
C GLU A 485 -22.31 25.45 30.80
N ARG A 486 -21.99 26.09 29.67
CA ARG A 486 -22.40 27.47 29.38
C ARG A 486 -23.85 27.59 28.97
N ASP A 487 -24.48 26.47 28.62
CA ASP A 487 -25.89 26.40 28.31
C ASP A 487 -26.71 25.93 29.52
N ARG A 488 -26.09 25.51 30.64
CA ARG A 488 -26.81 25.06 31.85
C ARG A 488 -27.82 26.07 32.37
N ASP A 489 -27.53 27.37 32.36
CA ASP A 489 -28.46 28.40 32.83
C ASP A 489 -29.66 28.60 31.88
N LEU A 490 -29.48 28.33 30.58
CA LEU A 490 -30.56 28.39 29.57
C LEU A 490 -31.37 27.08 29.54
N VAL A 491 -30.70 25.94 29.66
CA VAL A 491 -31.27 24.58 29.72
C VAL A 491 -32.05 24.38 31.03
N SER A 492 -31.57 24.95 32.14
CA SER A 492 -32.29 24.95 33.43
C SER A 492 -33.55 25.82 33.43
N ALA A 493 -33.57 26.92 32.65
CA ALA A 493 -34.77 27.74 32.45
C ALA A 493 -35.84 27.06 31.56
N LEU A 494 -35.47 26.00 30.84
CA LEU A 494 -36.32 25.23 29.90
C LEU A 494 -36.85 23.90 30.47
N ASP A 495 -36.77 23.66 31.79
CA ASP A 495 -37.15 22.36 32.43
C ASP A 495 -36.50 21.13 31.75
N SER A 496 -35.27 21.31 31.22
CA SER A 496 -34.69 20.41 30.20
C SER A 496 -33.42 19.65 30.61
N ASN A 497 -33.10 19.58 31.91
CA ASN A 497 -32.03 18.71 32.43
C ASN A 497 -32.37 17.21 32.39
N THR A 498 -33.54 16.85 31.87
CA THR A 498 -33.96 15.47 31.67
C THR A 498 -34.35 15.21 30.21
N VAL A 499 -33.95 14.05 29.70
CA VAL A 499 -34.38 13.50 28.42
C VAL A 499 -35.13 12.20 28.75
N LEU A 500 -36.38 12.07 28.29
CA LEU A 500 -37.26 10.95 28.64
C LEU A 500 -37.44 10.74 30.15
N GLY A 501 -37.41 11.83 30.95
CA GLY A 501 -37.55 11.77 32.41
C GLY A 501 -36.30 11.31 33.16
N LEU A 502 -35.18 11.06 32.47
CA LEU A 502 -33.89 10.68 33.05
C LEU A 502 -32.85 11.78 32.90
N PRO A 503 -31.85 11.88 33.81
CA PRO A 503 -30.78 12.86 33.70
C PRO A 503 -30.01 12.74 32.39
N VAL A 504 -29.67 13.87 31.75
CA VAL A 504 -28.94 13.91 30.47
C VAL A 504 -27.66 13.06 30.49
N ALA A 505 -26.90 13.10 31.59
CA ALA A 505 -25.67 12.31 31.74
C ALA A 505 -25.91 10.79 31.61
N LYS A 506 -27.05 10.29 32.10
CA LYS A 506 -27.41 8.86 31.97
C LYS A 506 -27.68 8.49 30.53
N VAL A 507 -28.40 9.35 29.81
CA VAL A 507 -28.71 9.15 28.39
C VAL A 507 -27.43 9.23 27.55
N ALA A 508 -26.57 10.20 27.83
CA ALA A 508 -25.29 10.35 27.14
C ALA A 508 -24.39 9.12 27.28
N ALA A 509 -24.31 8.48 28.45
CA ALA A 509 -23.52 7.25 28.64
C ALA A 509 -23.98 6.09 27.74
N ARG A 510 -25.28 5.97 27.50
CA ARG A 510 -25.86 4.93 26.61
C ARG A 510 -25.61 5.25 25.14
N LEU A 511 -25.78 6.50 24.76
CA LEU A 511 -25.48 6.98 23.41
C LEU A 511 -23.99 6.82 23.08
N ASP A 512 -23.11 7.10 24.04
CA ASP A 512 -21.67 6.90 23.90
C ASP A 512 -21.29 5.42 23.74
N SER A 513 -21.91 4.53 24.51
CA SER A 513 -21.70 3.08 24.36
C SER A 513 -22.22 2.57 23.01
N LEU A 514 -23.37 3.06 22.54
CA LEU A 514 -23.91 2.73 21.23
C LEU A 514 -23.01 3.25 20.10
N LEU A 515 -22.52 4.48 20.24
CA LEU A 515 -21.59 5.09 19.29
C LEU A 515 -20.25 4.34 19.27
N LEU A 516 -19.78 3.81 20.40
CA LEU A 516 -18.57 2.99 20.44
C LEU A 516 -18.70 1.73 19.57
N VAL A 517 -19.86 1.06 19.61
CA VAL A 517 -20.17 -0.06 18.70
C VAL A 517 -20.11 0.41 17.25
N LEU A 518 -20.88 1.44 16.93
CA LEU A 518 -21.05 1.93 15.55
C LEU A 518 -19.78 2.52 14.94
N LYS A 519 -18.87 3.04 15.76
CA LYS A 519 -17.56 3.55 15.37
C LYS A 519 -16.69 2.50 14.65
N SER A 520 -16.90 1.22 14.93
CA SER A 520 -16.04 0.12 14.45
C SER A 520 -16.81 -1.14 14.03
N CYS A 521 -18.13 -1.02 13.85
CA CYS A 521 -19.02 -2.13 13.56
C CYS A 521 -18.75 -2.74 12.18
N LYS A 522 -19.14 -4.01 11.98
CA LYS A 522 -19.11 -4.69 10.68
C LYS A 522 -20.34 -5.58 10.51
N GLY A 523 -20.94 -5.54 9.32
CA GLY A 523 -22.04 -6.42 8.95
C GLY A 523 -23.24 -6.27 9.89
N ASP A 524 -23.76 -7.41 10.37
CA ASP A 524 -24.91 -7.48 11.28
C ASP A 524 -24.77 -6.63 12.55
N ARG A 525 -23.55 -6.35 13.02
CA ARG A 525 -23.33 -5.46 14.18
C ARG A 525 -23.61 -3.99 13.89
N CYS A 526 -23.46 -3.56 12.63
CA CYS A 526 -23.88 -2.22 12.21
C CYS A 526 -25.41 -2.13 12.10
N ILE A 527 -26.04 -3.24 11.70
CA ILE A 527 -27.50 -3.35 11.55
C ILE A 527 -28.20 -3.42 12.91
N ASN A 528 -27.70 -4.24 13.84
CA ASN A 528 -28.25 -4.45 15.18
C ASN A 528 -27.18 -4.21 16.26
N PRO A 529 -26.77 -2.95 16.50
CA PRO A 529 -25.71 -2.63 17.46
C PRO A 529 -26.13 -2.89 18.92
N TRP A 530 -27.42 -2.89 19.22
CA TRP A 530 -27.92 -3.24 20.55
C TRP A 530 -27.67 -4.71 20.90
N ASP A 531 -27.74 -5.62 19.93
CA ASP A 531 -27.43 -7.05 20.12
C ASP A 531 -25.95 -7.25 20.48
N ALA A 532 -25.08 -6.35 20.02
CA ALA A 532 -23.67 -6.36 20.38
C ALA A 532 -23.44 -5.91 21.84
N LEU A 533 -24.27 -5.01 22.37
CA LEU A 533 -24.20 -4.61 23.78
C LEU A 533 -24.95 -5.56 24.71
N HIS A 534 -26.03 -6.18 24.22
CA HIS A 534 -26.95 -7.06 24.96
C HIS A 534 -27.22 -8.35 24.18
N PRO A 535 -26.31 -9.35 24.25
CA PRO A 535 -26.41 -10.57 23.44
C PRO A 535 -27.60 -11.48 23.79
N ASP A 536 -28.22 -11.29 24.96
CA ASP A 536 -29.43 -12.03 25.35
C ASP A 536 -30.71 -11.51 24.66
N ASN A 537 -30.58 -10.49 23.80
CA ASN A 537 -31.67 -9.89 23.02
C ASN A 537 -32.77 -9.21 23.85
N ASP A 538 -32.37 -8.80 25.07
CA ASP A 538 -33.21 -8.13 26.07
C ASP A 538 -33.43 -6.63 25.78
N VAL A 539 -32.58 -6.04 24.93
CA VAL A 539 -32.56 -4.61 24.60
C VAL A 539 -32.39 -4.47 23.10
N LYS A 540 -33.36 -3.82 22.45
CA LYS A 540 -33.40 -3.54 21.01
C LYS A 540 -33.54 -2.06 20.67
N SER A 541 -33.77 -1.22 21.68
CA SER A 541 -33.97 0.22 21.53
C SER A 541 -33.40 0.99 22.72
N LEU A 542 -33.19 2.29 22.51
CA LEU A 542 -32.74 3.21 23.55
C LEU A 542 -33.73 3.26 24.71
N GLU A 543 -35.04 3.19 24.43
CA GLU A 543 -36.08 3.12 25.45
C GLU A 543 -35.87 1.93 26.40
N GLN A 544 -35.51 0.76 25.86
CA GLN A 544 -35.22 -0.43 26.66
C GLN A 544 -33.87 -0.31 27.39
N ALA A 545 -32.87 0.31 26.75
CA ALA A 545 -31.54 0.57 27.34
C ALA A 545 -31.58 1.58 28.51
N LEU A 546 -32.61 2.43 28.56
CA LEU A 546 -32.84 3.40 29.64
C LEU A 546 -33.36 2.77 30.94
N SER A 547 -33.62 1.46 30.96
CA SER A 547 -33.98 0.75 32.19
C SER A 547 -32.90 0.90 33.28
N PRO A 548 -33.27 1.22 34.53
CA PRO A 548 -32.32 1.36 35.64
C PRO A 548 -31.47 0.11 35.90
N ARG A 549 -31.91 -1.07 35.45
CA ARG A 549 -31.16 -2.34 35.57
C ARG A 549 -29.79 -2.28 34.88
N TYR A 550 -29.63 -1.40 33.88
CA TYR A 550 -28.40 -1.25 33.11
C TYR A 550 -27.57 -0.01 33.48
N ASP A 551 -27.96 0.75 34.51
CA ASP A 551 -27.23 1.97 34.93
C ASP A 551 -25.74 1.68 35.19
N SER A 552 -25.44 0.63 35.97
CA SER A 552 -24.05 0.27 36.31
C SER A 552 -23.25 -0.14 35.08
N PHE A 553 -23.87 -0.89 34.16
CA PHE A 553 -23.23 -1.36 32.93
C PHE A 553 -22.75 -0.18 32.07
N TYR A 554 -23.64 0.76 31.77
CA TYR A 554 -23.31 1.90 30.91
C TYR A 554 -22.42 2.95 31.58
N GLU A 555 -22.58 3.18 32.89
CA GLU A 555 -21.85 4.26 33.56
C GLU A 555 -20.46 3.86 34.06
N LYS A 556 -20.26 2.58 34.41
CA LYS A 556 -19.03 2.09 35.07
C LYS A 556 -18.25 1.07 34.26
N GLU A 557 -18.93 0.21 33.50
CA GLU A 557 -18.29 -0.94 32.84
C GLU A 557 -17.94 -0.64 31.39
N GLN A 558 -18.75 0.16 30.69
CA GLN A 558 -18.50 0.50 29.28
C GLN A 558 -17.34 1.49 29.11
N VAL A 559 -16.54 1.22 28.08
CA VAL A 559 -15.48 2.12 27.61
C VAL A 559 -16.14 3.28 26.86
N ARG A 560 -15.56 4.47 26.97
CA ARG A 560 -16.09 5.66 26.30
C ARG A 560 -15.44 5.91 24.94
N VAL A 561 -16.17 6.56 24.03
CA VAL A 561 -15.60 7.00 22.76
C VAL A 561 -14.53 8.05 23.04
N LYS A 562 -13.31 7.78 22.57
CA LYS A 562 -12.17 8.69 22.64
C LYS A 562 -11.33 8.55 21.39
N TYR A 563 -10.50 9.54 21.11
CA TYR A 563 -9.48 9.52 20.07
C TYR A 563 -8.11 9.69 20.72
N ASN A 564 -7.10 9.04 20.14
CA ASN A 564 -5.72 9.24 20.54
C ASN A 564 -5.11 10.48 19.85
N ARG A 565 -5.55 10.79 18.62
CA ARG A 565 -5.12 11.94 17.84
C ARG A 565 -6.13 12.27 16.74
N CYS A 566 -6.23 13.54 16.36
CA CYS A 566 -7.00 13.99 15.21
C CYS A 566 -6.22 13.70 13.91
N GLU A 567 -6.74 12.82 13.05
CA GLU A 567 -6.13 12.50 11.75
C GLU A 567 -7.06 12.86 10.59
N ASN A 568 -6.47 13.06 9.41
CA ASN A 568 -7.18 13.40 8.17
C ASN A 568 -7.75 12.18 7.42
N GLY A 569 -7.90 11.05 8.11
CA GLY A 569 -8.48 9.83 7.55
C GLY A 569 -8.58 8.73 8.59
N TYR A 570 -9.26 7.64 8.25
CA TYR A 570 -9.42 6.52 9.16
C TYR A 570 -8.11 5.74 9.35
N ILE A 571 -7.48 5.96 10.50
CA ILE A 571 -6.25 5.31 10.94
C ILE A 571 -6.56 4.68 12.31
N VAL A 572 -6.64 3.36 12.38
CA VAL A 572 -7.14 2.64 13.56
C VAL A 572 -6.39 3.02 14.84
N GLU A 573 -5.07 3.26 14.76
CA GLU A 573 -4.26 3.63 15.93
C GLU A 573 -4.56 5.06 16.44
N ALA A 574 -5.17 5.91 15.62
CA ALA A 574 -5.58 7.27 15.98
C ALA A 574 -6.97 7.30 16.63
N GLU A 575 -7.80 6.33 16.28
CA GLU A 575 -9.19 6.29 16.68
C GLU A 575 -9.38 6.00 18.17
N GLY A 576 -8.38 5.61 18.96
CA GLY A 576 -8.59 5.23 20.36
C GLY A 576 -9.40 3.93 20.50
N PRO A 577 -10.19 3.75 21.58
CA PRO A 577 -10.91 2.50 21.84
C PRO A 577 -11.81 2.09 20.67
N GLN A 578 -11.73 0.82 20.27
CA GLN A 578 -12.62 0.19 19.29
C GLN A 578 -13.48 -0.86 19.97
N PHE A 579 -14.73 -1.02 19.53
CA PHE A 579 -15.61 -2.02 20.10
C PHE A 579 -15.12 -3.45 19.82
N GLU A 580 -14.59 -3.73 18.63
CA GLU A 580 -14.09 -5.05 18.25
C GLU A 580 -12.88 -5.52 19.08
N THR A 581 -12.08 -4.60 19.62
CA THR A 581 -10.86 -4.92 20.40
C THR A 581 -11.03 -4.68 21.90
N ASP A 582 -11.70 -3.59 22.27
CA ASP A 582 -11.79 -3.06 23.63
C ASP A 582 -13.22 -3.14 24.20
N GLY A 583 -14.22 -3.42 23.37
CA GLY A 583 -15.62 -3.59 23.76
C GLY A 583 -15.77 -4.82 24.64
N ILE A 584 -16.08 -4.60 25.92
CA ILE A 584 -16.21 -5.68 26.88
C ILE A 584 -17.55 -6.39 26.65
N LEU A 585 -17.50 -7.49 25.89
CA LEU A 585 -18.60 -8.43 25.73
C LEU A 585 -18.57 -9.41 26.92
N PHE A 586 -19.46 -9.21 27.90
CA PHE A 586 -19.71 -10.18 28.98
C PHE A 586 -20.96 -11.00 28.66
N ARG A 587 -20.88 -12.31 28.83
CA ARG A 587 -22.05 -13.19 28.95
C ARG A 587 -21.93 -13.94 30.28
N GLU A 588 -22.93 -13.83 31.15
CA GLU A 588 -22.94 -14.47 32.48
C GLU A 588 -21.71 -14.16 33.37
N GLY A 589 -21.06 -13.01 33.16
CA GLY A 589 -19.85 -12.61 33.89
C GLY A 589 -18.54 -13.17 33.33
N ILE A 590 -18.55 -13.75 32.12
CA ILE A 590 -17.37 -14.31 31.44
C ILE A 590 -17.08 -13.50 30.17
N ARG A 591 -15.79 -13.24 29.92
CA ARG A 591 -15.28 -12.46 28.78
C ARG A 591 -15.46 -13.26 27.47
N TRP A 592 -15.80 -12.59 26.37
CA TRP A 592 -16.27 -13.24 25.13
C TRP A 592 -15.27 -14.20 24.47
N ASP A 593 -13.98 -13.99 24.69
CA ASP A 593 -12.86 -14.86 24.31
C ASP A 593 -12.91 -16.25 24.96
N GLU A 594 -13.71 -16.42 26.02
CA GLU A 594 -13.85 -17.65 26.81
C GLU A 594 -15.20 -18.36 26.60
N THR A 595 -16.11 -17.82 25.77
CA THR A 595 -17.41 -18.47 25.53
C THR A 595 -17.35 -19.61 24.49
N PRO A 596 -18.14 -20.69 24.68
CA PRO A 596 -18.01 -21.92 23.88
C PRO A 596 -18.33 -21.78 22.38
N LEU A 597 -19.06 -20.73 21.97
CA LEU A 597 -19.55 -20.55 20.61
C LEU A 597 -18.43 -20.25 19.58
N LEU A 598 -17.37 -19.55 20.00
CA LEU A 598 -16.21 -19.22 19.15
C LEU A 598 -15.07 -20.26 19.20
N ARG A 599 -15.27 -21.37 19.93
CA ARG A 599 -14.38 -22.54 19.79
C ARG A 599 -14.56 -23.19 18.42
N SER A 600 -15.77 -23.15 17.87
CA SER A 600 -16.10 -23.83 16.60
C SER A 600 -15.48 -23.17 15.36
N GLU A 601 -15.36 -21.84 15.30
CA GLU A 601 -14.71 -21.16 14.16
C GLU A 601 -13.18 -21.24 14.20
N ARG A 602 -12.58 -21.30 15.40
CA ARG A 602 -11.13 -21.54 15.55
C ARG A 602 -10.74 -22.97 15.20
N ASP A 603 -11.64 -23.94 15.38
CA ASP A 603 -11.39 -25.36 15.11
C ASP A 603 -11.66 -25.74 13.64
N LEU A 604 -12.54 -25.01 12.93
CA LEU A 604 -12.79 -25.20 11.49
C LEU A 604 -11.65 -24.72 10.59
N VAL A 605 -10.82 -23.78 11.05
CA VAL A 605 -9.62 -23.33 10.31
C VAL A 605 -8.40 -24.22 10.59
N LYS A 606 -8.46 -25.13 11.57
CA LYS A 606 -7.33 -25.98 11.96
C LYS A 606 -7.42 -27.46 11.57
N THR A 607 -8.55 -27.94 11.03
CA THR A 607 -8.67 -29.36 10.67
C THR A 607 -9.23 -29.55 9.26
N GLY A 608 -8.34 -29.47 8.27
CA GLY A 608 -8.58 -30.10 6.97
C GLY A 608 -8.21 -31.58 7.03
N GLY A 609 -9.22 -32.45 7.05
CA GLY A 609 -9.13 -33.82 6.55
C GLY A 609 -8.96 -34.97 7.56
N THR A 610 -9.89 -35.93 7.45
CA THR A 610 -9.85 -37.36 7.81
C THR A 610 -9.96 -37.80 9.29
N ASP A 611 -11.16 -38.32 9.60
CA ASP A 611 -11.47 -39.60 10.24
C ASP A 611 -10.78 -40.07 11.55
N VAL A 612 -11.64 -40.19 12.58
CA VAL A 612 -11.94 -41.42 13.37
C VAL A 612 -11.15 -41.74 14.67
N TYR A 613 -11.96 -41.92 15.75
CA TYR A 613 -11.77 -42.57 17.08
C TYR A 613 -10.92 -41.91 18.20
N GLY A 614 -11.57 -41.67 19.36
CA GLY A 614 -11.00 -42.06 20.67
C GLY A 614 -10.85 -40.99 21.78
N THR A 615 -11.90 -40.84 22.61
CA THR A 615 -11.94 -40.76 24.10
C THR A 615 -10.80 -40.19 24.97
N GLU A 616 -11.24 -39.35 25.92
CA GLU A 616 -10.97 -39.32 27.39
C GLU A 616 -10.11 -38.22 28.07
N THR A 617 -10.82 -37.50 28.96
CA THR A 617 -10.49 -37.07 30.36
C THR A 617 -9.64 -35.82 30.69
N ALA A 618 -10.11 -35.18 31.76
CA ALA A 618 -9.79 -33.87 32.34
C ALA A 618 -8.52 -33.85 33.22
N ILE A 619 -8.09 -32.63 33.65
CA ILE A 619 -7.86 -32.21 35.06
C ILE A 619 -7.27 -30.78 35.12
N ASP A 620 -7.94 -29.95 35.94
CA ASP A 620 -7.60 -28.76 36.75
C ASP A 620 -6.22 -28.07 36.71
N GLY A 621 -6.27 -26.74 36.99
CA GLY A 621 -5.27 -26.11 37.87
C GLY A 621 -4.93 -24.63 37.61
N GLU A 622 -5.55 -23.75 38.39
CA GLU A 622 -5.17 -22.39 38.86
C GLU A 622 -3.78 -21.82 38.52
N ILE A 623 -3.70 -20.49 38.33
CA ILE A 623 -3.04 -19.53 39.26
C ILE A 623 -3.12 -18.09 38.68
N GLU A 624 -3.80 -17.21 39.41
CA GLU A 624 -3.70 -15.75 39.33
C GLU A 624 -2.28 -15.25 39.66
N ARG A 625 -1.87 -14.11 39.08
CA ARG A 625 -1.16 -13.06 39.84
C ARG A 625 -1.15 -11.69 39.15
N SER A 626 -1.87 -10.80 39.81
CA SER A 626 -1.81 -9.33 39.84
C SER A 626 -0.45 -8.66 39.63
N ARG A 627 -0.46 -7.46 39.03
CA ARG A 627 0.25 -6.22 39.48
C ARG A 627 -0.05 -4.98 38.59
N PRO A 628 0.24 -3.74 39.05
CA PRO A 628 -0.73 -2.66 39.15
C PRO A 628 -0.47 -1.46 38.22
N SER A 629 -1.48 -0.60 38.12
CA SER A 629 -1.53 0.69 37.42
C SER A 629 -0.71 1.81 38.08
N THR A 630 0.02 2.59 37.27
CA THR A 630 0.41 3.98 37.55
C THR A 630 0.49 4.79 36.23
N PRO A 631 0.33 6.13 36.28
CA PRO A 631 -0.25 6.95 35.23
C PRO A 631 0.79 7.63 34.31
N SER A 632 0.54 7.65 33.00
CA SER A 632 1.41 8.29 32.01
C SER A 632 0.96 9.72 31.69
N SER A 633 1.80 10.67 32.07
CA SER A 633 1.80 12.09 31.73
C SER A 633 2.01 12.37 30.24
N GLU A 634 1.39 13.45 29.75
CA GLU A 634 1.51 14.03 28.40
C GLU A 634 2.96 14.21 27.93
N VAL A 635 3.28 13.78 26.69
CA VAL A 635 4.50 14.17 25.98
C VAL A 635 4.12 14.90 24.69
N GLN A 636 4.34 16.22 24.71
CA GLN A 636 4.35 17.08 23.52
C GLN A 636 5.51 16.68 22.61
N THR A 637 5.28 16.51 21.29
CA THR A 637 6.37 16.48 20.31
C THR A 637 6.19 17.56 19.25
N SER A 638 7.19 18.43 19.19
CA SER A 638 7.36 19.57 18.30
C SER A 638 7.73 19.16 16.87
N ASN A 639 7.05 19.74 15.87
CA ASN A 639 7.43 19.70 14.46
C ASN A 639 8.82 20.32 14.19
N PRO A 640 9.50 19.86 13.11
CA PRO A 640 10.06 20.83 12.17
C PRO A 640 9.83 20.48 10.68
N SER A 641 9.17 21.43 10.01
CA SER A 641 9.33 21.99 8.65
C SER A 641 10.50 21.56 7.70
N VAL A 642 10.75 20.27 7.42
CA VAL A 642 11.76 19.87 6.42
C VAL A 642 11.20 18.93 5.36
N ALA A 643 11.36 19.29 4.08
CA ALA A 643 10.90 18.51 2.94
C ALA A 643 11.58 17.11 2.88
N PRO A 644 10.84 15.99 2.72
CA PRO A 644 11.40 14.64 2.68
C PRO A 644 12.47 14.43 1.60
N SER A 645 12.39 15.15 0.48
CA SER A 645 13.39 15.10 -0.60
C SER A 645 14.76 15.63 -0.15
N LEU A 646 14.79 16.66 0.71
CA LEU A 646 16.01 17.23 1.26
C LEU A 646 16.67 16.25 2.24
N VAL A 647 15.86 15.55 3.04
CA VAL A 647 16.33 14.50 3.95
C VAL A 647 16.95 13.34 3.16
N VAL A 648 16.28 12.86 2.10
CA VAL A 648 16.81 11.81 1.24
C VAL A 648 18.12 12.23 0.57
N LEU A 649 18.22 13.47 0.08
CA LEU A 649 19.46 13.98 -0.50
C LEU A 649 20.61 13.92 0.51
N ALA A 650 20.40 14.33 1.77
CA ALA A 650 21.40 14.24 2.81
C ALA A 650 21.85 12.80 3.11
N LEU A 651 20.90 11.85 3.10
CA LEU A 651 21.19 10.43 3.31
C LEU A 651 21.98 9.80 2.15
N THR A 652 21.75 10.25 0.90
CA THR A 652 22.45 9.70 -0.28
C THR A 652 23.95 9.96 -0.28
N ILE A 653 24.42 11.05 0.36
CA ILE A 653 25.84 11.40 0.42
C ILE A 653 26.65 10.33 1.17
N GLY A 654 26.17 9.88 2.34
CA GLY A 654 26.86 8.86 3.13
C GLY A 654 26.94 7.52 2.41
N VAL A 655 25.85 7.11 1.75
CA VAL A 655 25.82 5.88 0.94
C VAL A 655 26.76 5.98 -0.26
N PHE A 656 26.80 7.13 -0.94
CA PHE A 656 27.74 7.38 -2.04
C PHE A 656 29.19 7.19 -1.60
N ILE A 657 29.58 7.78 -0.46
CA ILE A 657 30.94 7.69 0.08
C ILE A 657 31.28 6.23 0.45
N ALA A 658 30.39 5.53 1.14
CA ALA A 658 30.60 4.14 1.55
C ALA A 658 30.80 3.20 0.34
N GLN A 659 30.08 3.44 -0.75
CA GLN A 659 30.20 2.64 -1.97
C GLN A 659 31.40 3.04 -2.82
N LEU A 660 31.77 4.32 -2.80
CA LEU A 660 33.01 4.83 -3.38
C LEU A 660 34.24 4.17 -2.73
N ASP A 661 34.25 4.07 -1.40
CA ASP A 661 35.32 3.38 -0.64
C ASP A 661 35.47 1.91 -1.03
N THR A 662 34.36 1.20 -1.20
CA THR A 662 34.37 -0.22 -1.59
C THR A 662 35.07 -0.42 -2.93
N SER A 663 34.75 0.41 -3.93
CA SER A 663 35.40 0.32 -5.24
C SER A 663 36.81 0.91 -5.26
N PHE A 664 37.09 1.89 -4.41
CA PHE A 664 38.41 2.49 -4.24
C PHE A 664 39.44 1.42 -3.86
N VAL A 665 39.11 0.61 -2.84
CA VAL A 665 40.00 -0.46 -2.38
C VAL A 665 40.16 -1.55 -3.43
N LEU A 666 39.10 -1.89 -4.20
CA LEU A 666 39.23 -2.84 -5.30
C LEU A 666 40.29 -2.40 -6.34
N ALA A 667 40.42 -1.12 -6.62
CA ALA A 667 41.43 -0.61 -7.56
C ALA A 667 42.84 -0.48 -6.96
N THR A 668 42.96 -0.26 -5.65
CA THR A 668 44.24 0.09 -5.00
C THR A 668 44.80 -0.99 -4.07
N HIS A 669 44.07 -2.07 -3.80
CA HIS A 669 44.46 -3.12 -2.85
C HIS A 669 45.85 -3.72 -3.14
N SER A 670 46.19 -3.91 -4.41
CA SER A 670 47.50 -4.42 -4.83
C SER A 670 48.61 -3.42 -4.55
N THR A 671 48.39 -2.13 -4.82
CA THR A 671 49.37 -1.06 -4.58
C THR A 671 49.62 -0.86 -3.08
N ILE A 672 48.55 -0.81 -2.27
CA ILE A 672 48.65 -0.68 -0.81
C ILE A 672 49.43 -1.84 -0.20
N ALA A 673 49.10 -3.08 -0.60
CA ALA A 673 49.76 -4.26 -0.06
C ALA A 673 51.22 -4.39 -0.53
N SER A 674 51.54 -3.88 -1.71
CA SER A 674 52.91 -3.86 -2.24
C SER A 674 53.82 -2.90 -1.49
N GLU A 675 53.31 -1.76 -1.01
CA GLU A 675 54.10 -0.82 -0.18
C GLU A 675 54.60 -1.46 1.13
N PHE A 676 53.88 -2.46 1.64
CA PHE A 676 54.23 -3.19 2.87
C PHE A 676 54.86 -4.57 2.61
N ASP A 677 55.30 -4.85 1.37
CA ASP A 677 55.86 -6.14 0.94
C ASP A 677 54.95 -7.36 1.25
N GLN A 678 53.62 -7.16 1.26
CA GLN A 678 52.64 -8.16 1.68
C GLN A 678 51.50 -8.36 0.66
N LEU A 679 51.85 -8.42 -0.64
CA LEU A 679 50.88 -8.57 -1.73
C LEU A 679 49.98 -9.81 -1.60
N ALA A 680 50.49 -10.93 -1.08
CA ALA A 680 49.72 -12.16 -0.81
C ALA A 680 48.56 -11.94 0.20
N ASN A 681 48.65 -10.89 1.01
CA ASN A 681 47.64 -10.50 1.98
C ASN A 681 46.74 -9.36 1.49
N SER A 682 46.88 -8.89 0.26
CA SER A 682 46.09 -7.79 -0.31
C SER A 682 44.58 -8.01 -0.26
N SER A 683 44.10 -9.27 -0.41
CA SER A 683 42.68 -9.60 -0.33
C SER A 683 42.04 -9.25 1.02
N TRP A 684 42.84 -9.21 2.10
CA TRP A 684 42.35 -8.85 3.44
C TRP A 684 41.81 -7.42 3.54
N LEU A 685 42.22 -6.51 2.65
CA LEU A 685 41.70 -5.14 2.63
C LEU A 685 40.21 -5.06 2.26
N VAL A 686 39.74 -6.00 1.43
CA VAL A 686 38.34 -6.10 1.00
C VAL A 686 37.56 -7.06 1.91
N VAL A 687 38.19 -8.18 2.28
CA VAL A 687 37.56 -9.23 3.09
C VAL A 687 37.27 -8.76 4.50
N SER A 688 38.21 -8.09 5.17
CA SER A 688 38.02 -7.64 6.56
C SER A 688 36.87 -6.65 6.72
N TYR A 689 36.74 -5.72 5.77
CA TYR A 689 35.62 -4.79 5.66
C TYR A 689 34.29 -5.52 5.50
N SER A 690 34.23 -6.48 4.58
CA SER A 690 33.01 -7.23 4.27
C SER A 690 32.60 -8.18 5.42
N LEU A 691 33.57 -8.80 6.10
CA LEU A 691 33.33 -9.63 7.30
C LEU A 691 32.78 -8.78 8.45
N ALA A 692 33.35 -7.60 8.67
CA ALA A 692 32.85 -6.66 9.68
C ALA A 692 31.41 -6.22 9.37
N MET A 693 31.09 -5.96 8.09
CA MET A 693 29.71 -5.68 7.69
C MET A 693 28.78 -6.84 8.01
N CYS A 694 29.15 -8.09 7.65
CA CYS A 694 28.34 -9.27 7.93
C CYS A 694 28.07 -9.48 9.43
N ALA A 695 29.07 -9.22 10.28
CA ALA A 695 28.96 -9.42 11.72
C ALA A 695 27.98 -8.43 12.38
N VAL A 696 27.95 -7.17 11.92
CA VAL A 696 27.20 -6.09 12.59
C VAL A 696 25.87 -5.76 11.88
N GLN A 697 25.66 -6.22 10.64
CA GLN A 697 24.43 -5.93 9.87
C GLN A 697 23.13 -6.23 10.64
N PRO A 698 22.97 -7.38 11.32
CA PRO A 698 21.75 -7.69 12.08
C PRO A 698 21.59 -6.83 13.34
N ILE A 699 22.71 -6.42 13.94
CA ILE A 699 22.74 -5.61 15.17
C ILE A 699 22.14 -4.22 14.91
N TYR A 700 22.44 -3.61 13.76
CA TYR A 700 21.89 -2.28 13.44
C TYR A 700 20.37 -2.26 13.33
N GLY A 701 19.72 -3.34 12.90
CA GLY A 701 18.26 -3.44 12.89
C GLY A 701 17.69 -3.23 14.29
N LYS A 702 18.17 -4.04 15.25
CA LYS A 702 17.70 -4.02 16.65
C LYS A 702 18.14 -2.76 17.42
N VAL A 703 19.41 -2.35 17.29
CA VAL A 703 19.93 -1.15 17.97
C VAL A 703 19.15 0.09 17.54
N SER A 704 18.74 0.16 16.27
CA SER A 704 17.98 1.31 15.79
C SER A 704 16.48 1.28 16.16
N ASP A 705 15.94 0.12 16.54
CA ASP A 705 14.63 0.03 17.20
C ASP A 705 14.70 0.53 18.65
N ILE A 706 15.83 0.32 19.35
CA ILE A 706 16.00 0.66 20.78
C ILE A 706 16.46 2.10 21.00
N TYR A 707 17.49 2.55 20.27
CA TYR A 707 18.14 3.85 20.42
C TYR A 707 17.65 4.90 19.40
N GLY A 708 16.79 4.49 18.46
CA GLY A 708 16.31 5.32 17.36
C GLY A 708 17.22 5.28 16.11
N ARG A 709 16.59 5.53 14.95
CA ARG A 709 17.23 5.44 13.62
C ARG A 709 18.33 6.49 13.40
N LYS A 710 18.07 7.73 13.81
CA LYS A 710 18.97 8.88 13.61
C LYS A 710 20.31 8.69 14.33
N GLU A 711 20.26 8.39 15.62
CA GLU A 711 21.49 8.30 16.45
C GLU A 711 22.32 7.08 16.06
N SER A 712 21.66 5.97 15.72
CA SER A 712 22.32 4.79 15.18
C SER A 712 23.09 5.09 13.89
N LEU A 713 22.54 5.95 13.01
CA LEU A 713 23.18 6.33 11.74
C LEU A 713 24.38 7.26 11.97
N ILE A 714 24.28 8.21 12.89
CA ILE A 714 25.39 9.11 13.24
C ILE A 714 26.56 8.29 13.82
N VAL A 715 26.29 7.35 14.71
CA VAL A 715 27.31 6.44 15.26
C VAL A 715 27.97 5.62 14.15
N ALA A 716 27.19 5.11 13.18
CA ALA A 716 27.74 4.39 12.04
C ALA A 716 28.68 5.28 11.19
N TYR A 717 28.32 6.53 10.93
CA TYR A 717 29.18 7.49 10.22
C TYR A 717 30.46 7.83 10.99
N MET A 718 30.39 7.89 12.32
CA MET A 718 31.57 8.09 13.17
C MET A 718 32.54 6.91 13.06
N PHE A 719 32.05 5.67 13.15
CA PHE A 719 32.89 4.48 12.93
C PHE A 719 33.50 4.48 11.52
N PHE A 720 32.72 4.84 10.50
CA PHE A 720 33.24 4.95 9.14
C PHE A 720 34.39 5.97 9.03
N ALA A 721 34.21 7.18 9.58
CA ALA A 721 35.21 8.24 9.57
C ALA A 721 36.50 7.83 10.29
N ILE A 722 36.37 7.24 11.49
CA ILE A 722 37.51 6.78 12.29
C ILE A 722 38.26 5.67 11.55
N GLY A 723 37.56 4.72 10.94
CA GLY A 723 38.17 3.65 10.14
C GLY A 723 38.97 4.20 8.96
N CYS A 724 38.42 5.17 8.22
CA CYS A 724 39.14 5.85 7.14
C CYS A 724 40.39 6.59 7.63
N LEU A 725 40.32 7.27 8.78
CA LEU A 725 41.49 7.93 9.37
C LEU A 725 42.58 6.93 9.76
N ILE A 726 42.21 5.80 10.38
CA ILE A 726 43.15 4.72 10.72
C ILE A 726 43.83 4.16 9.46
N CYS A 727 43.07 3.92 8.38
CA CYS A 727 43.64 3.46 7.11
C CYS A 727 44.64 4.48 6.54
N GLY A 728 44.28 5.77 6.54
CA GLY A 728 45.10 6.85 6.00
C GLY A 728 46.39 7.12 6.79
N SER A 729 46.37 6.95 8.11
CA SER A 729 47.53 7.18 9.00
C SER A 729 48.34 5.91 9.28
N SER A 730 48.09 4.82 8.57
CA SER A 730 48.67 3.51 8.86
C SER A 730 50.15 3.40 8.43
N THR A 731 50.92 2.69 9.26
CA THR A 731 52.34 2.34 9.02
C THR A 731 52.55 0.85 8.74
N SER A 732 51.51 0.04 8.84
CA SER A 732 51.55 -1.39 8.54
C SER A 732 50.24 -1.88 7.92
N LEU A 733 50.31 -2.95 7.12
CA LEU A 733 49.13 -3.55 6.49
C LEU A 733 48.09 -4.00 7.54
N PHE A 734 48.52 -4.50 8.70
CA PHE A 734 47.61 -4.90 9.78
C PHE A 734 46.79 -3.71 10.32
N GLN A 735 47.40 -2.53 10.47
CA GLN A 735 46.66 -1.33 10.86
C GLN A 735 45.65 -0.90 9.80
N VAL A 736 46.00 -1.01 8.51
CA VAL A 736 45.03 -0.77 7.43
C VAL A 736 43.85 -1.73 7.57
N VAL A 737 44.12 -3.03 7.73
CA VAL A 737 43.09 -4.06 7.92
C VAL A 737 42.21 -3.78 9.14
N LEU A 738 42.79 -3.33 10.25
CA LEU A 738 42.02 -2.91 11.42
C LEU A 738 41.12 -1.71 11.10
N GLY A 739 41.65 -0.71 10.40
CA GLY A 739 40.86 0.42 9.90
C GLY A 739 39.72 0.00 8.99
N ARG A 740 39.94 -1.03 8.15
CA ARG A 740 38.90 -1.64 7.28
C ARG A 740 37.82 -2.35 8.08
N VAL A 741 38.15 -3.02 9.18
CA VAL A 741 37.15 -3.59 10.09
C VAL A 741 36.27 -2.47 10.66
N VAL A 742 36.90 -1.40 11.16
CA VAL A 742 36.20 -0.26 11.77
C VAL A 742 35.32 0.48 10.74
N SER A 743 35.81 0.71 9.52
CA SER A 743 35.00 1.33 8.47
C SER A 743 33.90 0.40 7.94
N GLY A 744 34.13 -0.92 7.96
CA GLY A 744 33.13 -1.93 7.64
C GLY A 744 31.94 -1.90 8.60
N ILE A 745 32.20 -1.78 9.91
CA ILE A 745 31.15 -1.58 10.92
C ILE A 745 30.29 -0.36 10.57
N GLY A 746 30.92 0.79 10.25
CA GLY A 746 30.20 2.00 9.87
C GLY A 746 29.38 1.86 8.57
N SER A 747 29.91 1.15 7.58
CA SER A 747 29.24 0.95 6.29
C SER A 747 27.98 0.09 6.36
N ALA A 748 27.97 -0.91 7.25
CA ALA A 748 26.79 -1.74 7.51
C ALA A 748 25.61 -0.87 7.97
N GLY A 749 25.85 0.03 8.92
CA GLY A 749 24.85 0.98 9.41
C GLY A 749 24.42 1.97 8.32
N ALA A 750 25.35 2.53 7.55
CA ALA A 750 25.05 3.43 6.45
C ALA A 750 24.11 2.82 5.39
N SER A 751 24.25 1.52 5.10
CA SER A 751 23.44 0.85 4.08
C SER A 751 22.04 0.47 4.59
N ALA A 752 21.95 -0.10 5.80
CA ALA A 752 20.67 -0.55 6.36
C ALA A 752 19.83 0.60 6.93
N LEU A 753 20.43 1.47 7.76
CA LEU A 753 19.69 2.52 8.47
C LEU A 753 19.15 3.59 7.53
N VAL A 754 19.87 3.94 6.45
CA VAL A 754 19.34 4.84 5.42
C VAL A 754 18.09 4.25 4.77
N SER A 755 18.10 2.94 4.51
CA SER A 755 16.93 2.26 3.93
C SER A 755 15.75 2.22 4.91
N LEU A 756 16.02 2.07 6.21
CA LEU A 756 15.01 2.11 7.28
C LEU A 756 14.43 3.51 7.48
N ILE A 757 15.27 4.56 7.49
CA ILE A 757 14.80 5.94 7.58
C ILE A 757 13.91 6.29 6.40
N ILE A 758 14.24 5.84 5.18
CA ILE A 758 13.38 6.07 4.00
C ILE A 758 12.04 5.34 4.14
N LEU A 759 12.03 4.13 4.72
CA LEU A 759 10.81 3.37 4.99
C LEU A 759 9.91 4.09 6.00
N ASP A 760 10.52 4.72 7.01
CA ASP A 760 9.81 5.44 8.08
C ASP A 760 9.32 6.84 7.62
N LEU A 761 9.97 7.44 6.60
CA LEU A 761 9.66 8.79 6.11
C LEU A 761 8.52 8.85 5.08
N VAL A 762 8.33 7.79 4.28
CA VAL A 762 7.34 7.81 3.19
C VAL A 762 6.59 6.48 3.09
N PRO A 763 5.34 6.48 2.60
CA PRO A 763 4.58 5.24 2.41
C PRO A 763 5.29 4.27 1.44
N LEU A 764 5.14 2.96 1.68
CA LEU A 764 5.80 1.85 0.96
C LEU A 764 5.85 2.00 -0.57
N ARG A 765 4.82 2.61 -1.19
CA ARG A 765 4.74 2.81 -2.64
C ARG A 765 5.73 3.86 -3.17
N GLN A 766 6.12 4.84 -2.36
CA GLN A 766 7.13 5.86 -2.69
C GLN A 766 8.55 5.42 -2.33
N VAL A 767 8.68 4.47 -1.39
CA VAL A 767 9.96 3.88 -0.97
C VAL A 767 10.74 3.31 -2.14
N ALA A 768 10.07 2.66 -3.10
CA ALA A 768 10.73 2.10 -4.29
C ALA A 768 11.48 3.17 -5.11
N SER A 769 10.86 4.33 -5.34
CA SER A 769 11.50 5.44 -6.07
C SER A 769 12.61 6.11 -5.25
N LEU A 770 12.40 6.37 -3.96
CA LEU A 770 13.43 7.00 -3.11
C LEU A 770 14.63 6.08 -2.91
N ARG A 771 14.38 4.78 -2.71
CA ARG A 771 15.44 3.78 -2.63
C ARG A 771 16.18 3.62 -3.95
N SER A 772 15.52 3.81 -5.09
CA SER A 772 16.17 3.83 -6.40
C SER A 772 17.12 5.01 -6.54
N TYR A 773 16.80 6.21 -6.02
CA TYR A 773 17.76 7.32 -5.97
C TYR A 773 18.97 7.02 -5.07
N VAL A 774 18.75 6.38 -3.92
CA VAL A 774 19.85 5.87 -3.09
C VAL A 774 20.70 4.85 -3.84
N ASN A 775 20.06 3.97 -4.64
CA ASN A 775 20.79 2.99 -5.42
C ASN A 775 21.60 3.63 -6.56
N VAL A 776 21.07 4.68 -7.19
CA VAL A 776 21.82 5.47 -8.18
C VAL A 776 23.04 6.12 -7.53
N ALA A 777 22.89 6.73 -6.35
CA ALA A 777 24.01 7.32 -5.62
C ALA A 777 25.04 6.24 -5.22
N ALA A 778 24.59 5.11 -4.69
CA ALA A 778 25.43 3.95 -4.37
C ALA A 778 26.24 3.47 -5.58
N THR A 779 25.56 3.27 -6.72
CA THR A 779 26.18 2.73 -7.93
C THR A 779 27.13 3.74 -8.55
N THR A 780 26.78 5.04 -8.54
CA THR A 780 27.67 6.12 -8.99
C THR A 780 28.93 6.16 -8.14
N GLY A 781 28.82 6.08 -6.81
CA GLY A 781 29.96 5.96 -5.90
C GLY A 781 30.84 4.77 -6.25
N ARG A 782 30.23 3.59 -6.41
CA ARG A 782 30.92 2.36 -6.83
C ARG A 782 31.61 2.48 -8.19
N SER A 783 31.18 3.38 -9.08
CA SER A 783 31.80 3.58 -10.40
C SER A 783 32.99 4.50 -10.34
N LEU A 784 32.84 5.59 -9.59
CA LEU A 784 33.84 6.63 -9.49
C LEU A 784 35.00 6.20 -8.59
N GLY A 785 34.74 5.32 -7.62
CA GLY A 785 35.76 4.84 -6.68
C GLY A 785 36.97 4.21 -7.33
N GLY A 786 36.81 3.34 -8.33
CA GLY A 786 37.93 2.68 -9.01
C GLY A 786 38.85 3.67 -9.75
N PRO A 787 38.34 4.48 -10.69
CA PRO A 787 39.13 5.48 -11.41
C PRO A 787 39.70 6.59 -10.52
N ILE A 788 38.91 7.15 -9.60
CA ILE A 788 39.41 8.16 -8.64
C ILE A 788 40.48 7.55 -7.77
N GLY A 789 40.32 6.28 -7.40
CA GLY A 789 41.27 5.59 -6.56
C GLY A 789 42.60 5.31 -7.22
N GLY A 790 42.55 4.81 -8.45
CA GLY A 790 43.73 4.67 -9.30
C GLY A 790 44.41 6.03 -9.48
N PHE A 791 43.67 7.06 -9.88
CA PHE A 791 44.22 8.41 -10.08
C PHE A 791 44.90 8.98 -8.83
N LEU A 792 44.26 8.91 -7.66
CA LEU A 792 44.84 9.40 -6.41
C LEU A 792 46.07 8.60 -6.00
N SER A 793 46.02 7.27 -6.16
CA SER A 793 47.16 6.39 -5.91
C SER A 793 48.34 6.69 -6.83
N ASP A 794 48.07 6.99 -8.10
CA ASP A 794 49.07 7.25 -9.13
C ASP A 794 49.72 8.65 -8.98
N THR A 795 49.03 9.62 -8.36
CA THR A 795 49.46 11.03 -8.32
C THR A 795 49.93 11.51 -6.93
N ILE A 796 49.05 11.50 -5.93
CA ILE A 796 49.27 12.11 -4.60
C ILE A 796 49.56 11.01 -3.54
N GLY A 797 49.21 9.76 -3.84
CA GLY A 797 49.37 8.60 -2.98
C GLY A 797 48.03 8.12 -2.38
N TRP A 798 47.92 6.81 -2.18
CA TRP A 798 46.67 6.14 -1.77
C TRP A 798 46.14 6.57 -0.39
N ARG A 799 46.98 7.14 0.49
CA ARG A 799 46.57 7.58 1.84
C ARG A 799 45.50 8.67 1.79
N TRP A 800 45.60 9.58 0.82
CA TRP A 800 44.63 10.65 0.62
C TRP A 800 43.25 10.15 0.24
N SER A 801 43.19 8.97 -0.35
CA SER A 801 41.93 8.36 -0.73
C SER A 801 41.11 7.88 0.45
N PHE A 802 41.72 7.67 1.63
CA PHE A 802 40.99 7.42 2.87
C PHE A 802 40.79 8.71 3.69
N ILE A 803 41.84 9.52 3.85
CA ILE A 803 41.77 10.76 4.65
C ILE A 803 40.74 11.74 4.07
N GLY A 804 40.66 11.85 2.73
CA GLY A 804 39.70 12.74 2.06
C GLY A 804 38.23 12.38 2.28
N GLN A 805 37.92 11.14 2.67
CA GLN A 805 36.54 10.71 2.92
C GLN A 805 36.03 11.13 4.31
N ALA A 806 36.92 11.24 5.30
CA ALA A 806 36.58 11.59 6.68
C ALA A 806 35.84 12.95 6.83
N PRO A 807 36.28 14.06 6.19
CA PRO A 807 35.53 15.32 6.27
C PRO A 807 34.18 15.24 5.54
N LEU A 808 34.09 14.49 4.44
CA LEU A 808 32.84 14.35 3.68
C LEU A 808 31.78 13.58 4.47
N ILE A 809 32.17 12.51 5.18
CA ILE A 809 31.23 11.76 6.01
C ILE A 809 30.84 12.56 7.27
N ALA A 810 31.75 13.38 7.82
CA ALA A 810 31.43 14.29 8.93
C ALA A 810 30.39 15.34 8.51
N ILE A 811 30.48 15.87 7.29
CA ILE A 811 29.45 16.75 6.71
C ILE A 811 28.12 16.00 6.60
N SER A 812 28.12 14.75 6.10
CA SER A 812 26.89 13.94 6.02
C SER A 812 26.28 13.68 7.40
N ALA A 813 27.09 13.41 8.43
CA ALA A 813 26.63 13.27 9.80
C ALA A 813 26.02 14.56 10.35
N CYS A 814 26.61 15.72 10.05
CA CYS A 814 26.06 17.02 10.41
C CYS A 814 24.71 17.28 9.71
N CYS A 815 24.62 16.98 8.41
CA CYS A 815 23.35 17.08 7.67
C CYS A 815 22.26 16.18 8.25
N VAL A 816 22.59 14.93 8.61
CA VAL A 816 21.64 14.02 9.27
C VAL A 816 21.23 14.54 10.65
N TRP A 817 22.17 15.09 11.42
CA TRP A 817 21.90 15.66 12.73
C TRP A 817 20.92 16.85 12.66
N ILE A 818 21.04 17.70 11.63
CA ILE A 818 20.17 18.87 11.44
C ILE A 818 18.81 18.51 10.81
N LEU A 819 18.82 17.69 9.76
CA LEU A 819 17.66 17.52 8.87
C LEU A 819 16.74 16.36 9.25
N VAL A 820 17.26 15.33 9.94
CA VAL A 820 16.44 14.17 10.34
C VAL A 820 15.75 14.49 11.67
N PRO A 821 14.40 14.51 11.73
CA PRO A 821 13.68 14.75 12.97
C PRO A 821 13.94 13.63 13.98
N HIS A 822 14.09 14.01 15.24
CA HIS A 822 14.24 13.05 16.33
C HIS A 822 12.83 12.58 16.74
N LYS A 823 12.54 11.29 16.58
CA LYS A 823 11.33 10.69 17.19
C LYS A 823 11.61 10.58 18.68
N VAL A 824 10.88 11.34 19.51
CA VAL A 824 10.92 11.18 20.96
C VAL A 824 10.29 9.82 21.27
N HIS A 825 11.11 8.86 21.70
CA HIS A 825 10.59 7.67 22.37
C HIS A 825 10.12 8.11 23.76
N ASP A 826 8.89 7.73 24.13
CA ASP A 826 8.24 8.11 25.38
C ASP A 826 9.19 8.02 26.58
N GLU A 827 9.21 9.08 27.40
CA GLU A 827 10.10 9.26 28.56
C GLU A 827 9.80 8.29 29.73
N GLU A 828 8.89 7.32 29.57
CA GLU A 828 8.63 6.29 30.59
C GLU A 828 9.71 5.21 30.70
N ASP A 829 10.65 5.13 29.73
CA ASP A 829 11.80 4.22 29.80
C ASP A 829 12.90 4.77 30.75
N THR A 830 12.51 5.06 32.00
CA THR A 830 13.45 5.44 33.07
C THR A 830 14.14 4.19 33.64
N LYS A 831 15.45 4.12 33.39
CA LYS A 831 16.46 3.43 34.23
C LYS A 831 16.38 1.90 34.38
N THR A 832 15.68 1.18 33.50
CA THR A 832 16.11 -0.19 33.18
C THR A 832 16.98 -0.13 31.94
N ASP A 833 18.14 -0.77 32.02
CA ASP A 833 19.27 -0.53 31.16
C ASP A 833 18.89 -0.80 29.69
N LYS A 834 18.64 0.22 28.86
CA LYS A 834 18.32 0.07 27.41
C LYS A 834 19.33 -0.83 26.71
N PHE A 835 20.55 -0.88 27.24
CA PHE A 835 21.61 -1.77 26.82
C PHE A 835 21.29 -3.26 27.06
N SER A 836 20.62 -3.60 28.17
CA SER A 836 20.23 -4.97 28.52
C SER A 836 19.16 -5.58 27.61
N ARG A 837 18.43 -4.75 26.84
CA ARG A 837 17.43 -5.20 25.85
C ARG A 837 18.06 -5.74 24.57
N ILE A 838 19.34 -5.47 24.33
CA ILE A 838 20.08 -6.04 23.19
C ILE A 838 20.49 -7.47 23.53
N ASP A 839 20.10 -8.43 22.68
CA ASP A 839 20.62 -9.80 22.78
C ASP A 839 22.07 -9.90 22.28
N PHE A 840 23.02 -9.51 23.14
CA PHE A 840 24.46 -9.65 22.86
C PHE A 840 24.90 -11.11 22.69
N ARG A 841 24.18 -12.07 23.30
CA ARG A 841 24.53 -13.49 23.21
C ARG A 841 24.17 -14.02 21.82
N GLY A 842 22.94 -13.78 21.37
CA GLY A 842 22.48 -14.10 20.02
C GLY A 842 23.35 -13.39 18.97
N ALA A 843 23.62 -12.09 19.14
CA ALA A 843 24.50 -11.33 18.26
C ALA A 843 25.90 -11.93 18.13
N PHE A 844 26.52 -12.31 19.26
CA PHE A 844 27.85 -12.90 19.28
C PHE A 844 27.90 -14.24 18.56
N TRP A 845 26.93 -15.13 18.81
CA TRP A 845 26.88 -16.43 18.15
C TRP A 845 26.60 -16.31 16.65
N LEU A 846 25.70 -15.40 16.25
CA LEU A 846 25.41 -15.12 14.84
C LEU A 846 26.65 -14.58 14.11
N ALA A 847 27.30 -13.56 14.68
CA ALA A 847 28.51 -12.97 14.12
C ALA A 847 29.66 -14.01 14.02
N THR A 848 29.82 -14.84 15.04
CA THR A 848 30.84 -15.90 15.06
C THR A 848 30.54 -16.96 13.99
N THR A 849 29.28 -17.38 13.85
CA THR A 849 28.83 -18.36 12.86
C THR A 849 29.17 -17.89 11.45
N ILE A 850 28.77 -16.66 11.12
CA ILE A 850 28.92 -16.09 9.78
C ILE A 850 30.39 -15.81 9.48
N THR A 851 31.12 -15.21 10.40
CA THR A 851 32.54 -14.86 10.19
C THR A 851 33.41 -16.10 10.03
N SER A 852 33.22 -17.12 10.88
CA SER A 852 33.98 -18.37 10.78
C SER A 852 33.68 -19.14 9.48
N PHE A 853 32.41 -19.18 9.06
CA PHE A 853 32.01 -19.79 7.79
C PHE A 853 32.63 -19.07 6.59
N LEU A 854 32.50 -17.74 6.54
CA LEU A 854 33.00 -16.95 5.42
C LEU A 854 34.54 -16.96 5.34
N LEU A 855 35.23 -17.06 6.48
CA LEU A 855 36.68 -17.27 6.50
C LEU A 855 37.09 -18.61 5.89
N VAL A 856 36.32 -19.68 6.09
CA VAL A 856 36.55 -20.96 5.43
C VAL A 856 36.39 -20.82 3.91
N VAL A 857 35.36 -20.12 3.45
CA VAL A 857 35.12 -19.88 2.03
C VAL A 857 36.25 -19.06 1.38
N GLU A 858 36.80 -18.08 2.09
CA GLU A 858 37.86 -17.22 1.55
C GLU A 858 39.23 -17.90 1.55
N ILE A 859 39.60 -18.58 2.64
CA ILE A 859 40.97 -19.11 2.83
C ILE A 859 41.10 -20.55 2.31
N GLY A 860 40.01 -21.32 2.38
CA GLY A 860 39.99 -22.74 2.09
C GLY A 860 40.34 -23.08 0.65
N GLY A 861 41.33 -23.96 0.47
CA GLY A 861 41.75 -24.46 -0.84
C GLY A 861 42.64 -23.51 -1.65
N ARG A 862 42.78 -22.24 -1.25
CA ARG A 862 43.68 -21.26 -1.88
C ARG A 862 44.92 -20.97 -1.03
N LYS A 863 44.74 -20.31 0.11
CA LYS A 863 45.85 -19.95 1.01
C LYS A 863 46.23 -21.12 1.92
N ILE A 864 45.25 -21.92 2.32
CA ILE A 864 45.43 -23.05 3.24
C ILE A 864 44.74 -24.29 2.66
N PRO A 865 45.40 -25.47 2.65
CA PRO A 865 44.78 -26.72 2.20
C PRO A 865 43.56 -27.09 3.03
N TRP A 866 42.51 -27.64 2.39
CA TRP A 866 41.27 -28.09 3.05
C TRP A 866 41.48 -29.04 4.25
N THR A 867 42.59 -29.77 4.27
CA THR A 867 42.94 -30.72 5.34
C THR A 867 43.59 -30.06 6.57
N HIS A 868 43.91 -28.77 6.50
CA HIS A 868 44.60 -28.08 7.59
C HIS A 868 43.69 -27.96 8.83
N PRO A 869 44.21 -28.19 10.06
CA PRO A 869 43.41 -28.17 11.28
C PRO A 869 42.61 -26.88 11.48
N LEU A 870 43.16 -25.73 11.08
CA LEU A 870 42.47 -24.43 11.18
C LEU A 870 41.13 -24.40 10.43
N ILE A 871 41.03 -24.98 9.23
CA ILE A 871 39.78 -25.00 8.45
C ILE A 871 38.74 -25.87 9.14
N LEU A 872 39.17 -27.04 9.64
CA LEU A 872 38.30 -27.92 10.42
C LEU A 872 37.82 -27.25 11.71
N ILE A 873 38.70 -26.55 12.42
CA ILE A 873 38.36 -25.78 13.63
C ILE A 873 37.36 -24.67 13.30
N LEU A 874 37.56 -23.91 12.22
CA LEU A 874 36.64 -22.85 11.82
C LEU A 874 35.28 -23.41 11.42
N LEU A 875 35.25 -24.54 10.70
CA LEU A 875 34.00 -25.18 10.27
C LEU A 875 33.24 -25.79 11.46
N THR A 876 33.93 -26.46 12.39
CA THR A 876 33.29 -26.95 13.62
C THR A 876 32.83 -25.80 14.50
N THR A 877 33.61 -24.72 14.62
CA THR A 877 33.21 -23.51 15.34
C THR A 877 31.96 -22.89 14.72
N SER A 878 31.88 -22.80 13.39
CA SER A 878 30.71 -22.30 12.68
C SER A 878 29.46 -23.13 12.97
N VAL A 879 29.56 -24.46 12.87
CA VAL A 879 28.43 -25.37 13.14
C VAL A 879 27.99 -25.29 14.60
N LEU A 880 28.94 -25.29 15.55
CA LEU A 880 28.63 -25.22 16.97
C LEU A 880 28.01 -23.87 17.35
N SER A 881 28.57 -22.75 16.86
CA SER A 881 28.00 -21.42 17.09
C SER A 881 26.64 -21.25 16.42
N ALA A 882 26.37 -21.87 15.28
CA ALA A 882 25.06 -21.87 14.65
C ALA A 882 24.02 -22.58 15.53
N VAL A 883 24.36 -23.78 16.06
CA VAL A 883 23.48 -24.52 16.97
C VAL A 883 23.22 -23.70 18.24
N LEU A 884 24.26 -23.09 18.81
CA LEU A 884 24.12 -22.23 19.99
C LEU A 884 23.25 -21.01 19.70
N PHE A 885 23.41 -20.38 18.53
CA PHE A 885 22.57 -19.28 18.08
C PHE A 885 21.08 -19.71 17.99
N PHE A 886 20.77 -20.81 17.32
CA PHE A 886 19.38 -21.29 17.22
C PHE A 886 18.79 -21.61 18.59
N VAL A 887 19.57 -22.20 19.50
CA VAL A 887 19.10 -22.50 20.87
C VAL A 887 18.89 -21.24 21.68
N THR A 888 19.82 -20.28 21.64
CA THR A 888 19.69 -19.01 22.37
C THR A 888 18.47 -18.24 21.89
N GLU A 889 18.29 -18.14 20.58
CA GLU A 889 17.24 -17.35 19.97
C GLU A 889 15.84 -17.98 20.16
N THR A 890 15.72 -19.31 20.16
CA THR A 890 14.42 -19.99 20.34
C THR A 890 14.00 -20.17 21.79
N ARG A 891 14.94 -20.23 22.73
CA ARG A 891 14.64 -20.60 24.13
C ARG A 891 14.98 -19.55 25.17
N TRP A 892 15.91 -18.64 24.90
CA TRP A 892 16.46 -17.73 25.91
C TRP A 892 16.34 -16.25 25.57
N ALA A 893 16.21 -15.87 24.30
CA ALA A 893 16.07 -14.48 23.88
C ALA A 893 14.65 -13.97 24.14
N VAL A 894 14.53 -12.95 25.00
CA VAL A 894 13.26 -12.23 25.22
C VAL A 894 12.97 -11.31 24.04
N GLU A 895 14.01 -10.61 23.56
CA GLU A 895 13.96 -9.77 22.37
C GLU A 895 15.00 -10.29 21.34
N PRO A 896 14.62 -11.26 20.48
CA PRO A 896 15.54 -11.87 19.51
C PRO A 896 16.17 -10.83 18.57
N ILE A 897 17.46 -11.03 18.22
CA ILE A 897 18.15 -10.22 17.23
C ILE A 897 17.70 -10.53 15.80
N PHE A 898 17.31 -11.78 15.55
CA PHE A 898 16.82 -12.24 14.27
C PHE A 898 15.73 -13.31 14.47
N PRO A 899 14.45 -12.96 14.26
CA PRO A 899 13.35 -13.87 14.52
C PRO A 899 13.37 -15.05 13.54
N ILE A 900 13.65 -16.25 14.05
CA ILE A 900 13.83 -17.48 13.25
C ILE A 900 12.57 -17.86 12.47
N HIS A 901 11.38 -17.44 12.91
CA HIS A 901 10.15 -17.68 12.15
C HIS A 901 10.17 -17.01 10.76
N LEU A 902 10.96 -15.95 10.56
CA LEU A 902 11.14 -15.35 9.23
C LEU A 902 11.83 -16.31 8.26
N LEU A 903 12.71 -17.20 8.76
CA LEU A 903 13.33 -18.26 7.94
C LEU A 903 12.36 -19.39 7.59
N LYS A 904 11.21 -19.49 8.26
CA LYS A 904 10.14 -20.42 7.88
C LYS A 904 9.25 -19.87 6.77
N GLN A 905 9.23 -18.55 6.57
CA GLN A 905 8.44 -17.91 5.53
C GLN A 905 9.14 -18.02 4.18
N LYS A 906 8.52 -18.74 3.24
CA LYS A 906 9.09 -18.99 1.91
C LYS A 906 9.39 -17.70 1.16
N ASP A 907 8.52 -16.70 1.26
CA ASP A 907 8.67 -15.43 0.55
C ASP A 907 9.94 -14.67 1.00
N VAL A 908 10.21 -14.63 2.31
CA VAL A 908 11.40 -13.97 2.88
C VAL A 908 12.69 -14.68 2.44
N VAL A 909 12.74 -16.01 2.57
CA VAL A 909 13.92 -16.80 2.18
C VAL A 909 14.20 -16.66 0.68
N CYS A 910 13.17 -16.63 -0.16
CA CYS A 910 13.34 -16.40 -1.60
C CYS A 910 13.98 -15.03 -1.89
N GLN A 911 13.57 -13.95 -1.21
CA GLN A 911 14.18 -12.63 -1.40
C GLN A 911 15.66 -12.63 -1.02
N TYR A 912 16.03 -13.28 0.09
CA TYR A 912 17.43 -13.38 0.53
C TYR A 912 18.29 -14.16 -0.45
N LEU A 913 17.81 -15.30 -0.95
CA LEU A 913 18.54 -16.11 -1.92
C LEU A 913 18.74 -15.37 -3.24
N VAL A 914 17.70 -14.71 -3.77
CA VAL A 914 17.80 -13.92 -5.00
C VAL A 914 18.84 -12.80 -4.84
N MET A 915 18.79 -12.06 -3.73
CA MET A 915 19.76 -11.00 -3.43
C MET A 915 21.19 -11.55 -3.35
N MET A 916 21.40 -12.61 -2.57
CA MET A 916 22.72 -13.22 -2.36
C MET A 916 23.35 -13.70 -3.67
N LEU A 917 22.61 -14.46 -4.48
CA LEU A 917 23.11 -15.03 -5.74
C LEU A 917 23.36 -13.93 -6.78
N GLN A 918 22.52 -12.91 -6.82
CA GLN A 918 22.69 -11.80 -7.77
C GLN A 918 23.95 -10.99 -7.49
N ILE A 919 24.15 -10.63 -6.22
CA ILE A 919 25.31 -9.87 -5.78
C ILE A 919 26.59 -10.71 -5.92
N ALA A 920 26.55 -12.01 -5.61
CA ALA A 920 27.69 -12.91 -5.84
C ALA A 920 28.14 -12.91 -7.30
N ALA A 921 27.20 -13.05 -8.23
CA ALA A 921 27.50 -13.02 -9.66
C ALA A 921 27.97 -11.62 -10.11
N GLN A 922 27.37 -10.54 -9.61
CA GLN A 922 27.78 -9.18 -9.97
C GLN A 922 29.22 -8.91 -9.53
N LEU A 923 29.58 -9.26 -8.29
CA LEU A 923 30.94 -9.04 -7.78
C LEU A 923 31.97 -9.91 -8.50
N SER A 924 31.62 -11.16 -8.82
CA SER A 924 32.45 -12.02 -9.69
C SER A 924 32.75 -11.33 -11.02
N MET A 925 31.75 -10.72 -11.67
CA MET A 925 31.92 -9.95 -12.90
C MET A 925 32.82 -8.73 -12.69
N MET A 926 32.58 -7.95 -11.62
CA MET A 926 33.35 -6.74 -11.33
C MET A 926 34.83 -7.03 -11.03
N PHE A 927 35.16 -8.21 -10.53
CA PHE A 927 36.53 -8.66 -10.35
C PHE A 927 37.19 -9.11 -11.66
N CYS A 928 36.50 -9.91 -12.46
CA CYS A 928 37.07 -10.48 -13.68
C CYS A 928 37.31 -9.45 -14.81
N ILE A 929 36.47 -8.42 -14.92
CA ILE A 929 36.56 -7.44 -16.02
C ILE A 929 37.86 -6.62 -15.98
N PRO A 930 38.23 -5.92 -14.88
CA PRO A 930 39.46 -5.16 -14.85
C PRO A 930 40.69 -6.05 -15.05
N LEU A 931 40.67 -7.25 -14.47
CA LEU A 931 41.74 -8.23 -14.62
C LEU A 931 41.92 -8.66 -16.09
N TYR A 932 40.83 -8.87 -16.82
CA TYR A 932 40.88 -9.18 -18.25
C TYR A 932 41.63 -8.08 -19.04
N PHE A 933 41.24 -6.82 -18.88
CA PHE A 933 41.84 -5.71 -19.63
C PHE A 933 43.27 -5.38 -19.20
N GLN A 934 43.61 -5.56 -17.91
CA GLN A 934 44.99 -5.44 -17.43
C GLN A 934 45.88 -6.49 -18.09
N VAL A 935 45.43 -7.74 -18.19
CA VAL A 935 46.23 -8.84 -18.73
C VAL A 935 46.30 -8.80 -20.27
N THR A 936 45.19 -8.58 -20.98
CA THR A 936 45.17 -8.65 -22.45
C THR A 936 45.68 -7.37 -23.13
N GLN A 937 45.32 -6.19 -22.60
CA GLN A 937 45.61 -4.90 -23.23
C GLN A 937 46.70 -4.09 -22.52
N ASN A 938 47.26 -4.60 -21.42
CA ASN A 938 48.20 -3.85 -20.57
C ASN A 938 47.62 -2.49 -20.13
N ALA A 939 46.30 -2.46 -19.87
CA ALA A 939 45.61 -1.26 -19.43
C ALA A 939 46.03 -0.86 -18.01
N SER A 940 46.17 0.45 -17.75
CA SER A 940 46.38 0.95 -16.38
C SER A 940 45.18 0.62 -15.48
N ALA A 941 45.38 0.61 -14.16
CA ALA A 941 44.30 0.36 -13.20
C ALA A 941 43.11 1.31 -13.40
N SER A 942 43.39 2.57 -13.71
CA SER A 942 42.40 3.61 -14.01
C SER A 942 41.59 3.31 -15.27
N LEU A 943 42.23 2.89 -16.37
CA LEU A 943 41.55 2.53 -17.62
C LEU A 943 40.77 1.21 -17.49
N ALA A 944 41.35 0.22 -16.82
CA ALA A 944 40.71 -1.07 -16.54
C ALA A 944 39.45 -0.90 -15.67
N GLY A 945 39.50 0.00 -14.68
CA GLY A 945 38.33 0.38 -13.87
C GLY A 945 37.25 1.10 -14.68
N ALA A 946 37.61 1.91 -15.67
CA ALA A 946 36.65 2.60 -16.52
C ALA A 946 35.78 1.63 -17.36
N HIS A 947 36.28 0.43 -17.67
CA HIS A 947 35.49 -0.59 -18.35
C HIS A 947 34.32 -1.13 -17.50
N LEU A 948 34.21 -0.78 -16.21
CA LEU A 948 33.06 -1.12 -15.35
C LEU A 948 31.90 -0.13 -15.45
N PHE A 949 32.11 1.09 -15.99
CA PHE A 949 31.06 2.11 -16.10
C PHE A 949 29.78 1.63 -16.80
N PRO A 950 29.83 0.83 -17.90
CA PRO A 950 28.62 0.35 -18.53
C PRO A 950 27.76 -0.54 -17.61
N ALA A 951 28.36 -1.38 -16.78
CA ALA A 951 27.61 -2.22 -15.82
C ALA A 951 26.89 -1.34 -14.79
N VAL A 952 27.53 -0.26 -14.35
CA VAL A 952 26.90 0.71 -13.45
C VAL A 952 25.73 1.39 -14.14
N GLY A 953 25.92 1.91 -15.36
CA GLY A 953 24.85 2.56 -16.11
C GLY A 953 23.66 1.63 -16.26
N GLY A 954 23.92 0.35 -16.56
CA GLY A 954 22.91 -0.70 -16.53
C GLY A 954 22.20 -0.80 -15.19
N ASN A 955 22.93 -0.95 -14.08
CA ASN A 955 22.35 -1.07 -12.73
C ASN A 955 21.49 0.14 -12.35
N ALA A 956 21.98 1.36 -12.56
CA ALA A 956 21.24 2.59 -12.28
C ALA A 956 19.92 2.64 -13.08
N VAL A 957 19.96 2.35 -14.39
CA VAL A 957 18.76 2.31 -15.24
C VAL A 957 17.82 1.18 -14.81
N GLY A 958 18.33 0.00 -14.51
CA GLY A 958 17.53 -1.14 -14.04
C GLY A 958 16.83 -0.87 -12.71
N SER A 959 17.52 -0.20 -11.78
CA SER A 959 16.95 0.21 -10.48
C SER A 959 15.91 1.31 -10.64
N LEU A 960 16.18 2.35 -11.43
CA LEU A 960 15.21 3.43 -11.66
C LEU A 960 13.97 2.92 -12.42
N LEU A 961 14.18 2.10 -13.46
CA LEU A 961 13.09 1.53 -14.24
C LEU A 961 12.25 0.58 -13.39
N SER A 962 12.87 -0.29 -12.59
CA SER A 962 12.13 -1.15 -11.68
C SER A 962 11.39 -0.37 -10.60
N GLY A 963 12.00 0.65 -10.00
CA GLY A 963 11.32 1.57 -9.08
C GLY A 963 10.11 2.27 -9.72
N TRP A 964 10.25 2.72 -10.96
CA TRP A 964 9.17 3.33 -11.74
C TRP A 964 8.07 2.32 -12.11
N ILE A 965 8.44 1.12 -12.58
CA ILE A 965 7.49 0.04 -12.91
C ILE A 965 6.74 -0.38 -11.65
N ILE A 966 7.41 -0.58 -10.51
CA ILE A 966 6.79 -0.93 -9.23
C ILE A 966 5.84 0.17 -8.78
N LYS A 967 6.26 1.44 -8.84
CA LYS A 967 5.41 2.59 -8.50
C LYS A 967 4.13 2.63 -9.34
N ARG A 968 4.24 2.37 -10.65
CA ARG A 968 3.12 2.42 -11.60
C ARG A 968 2.22 1.17 -11.55
N THR A 969 2.81 -0.03 -11.44
CA THR A 969 2.09 -1.30 -11.62
C THR A 969 1.81 -2.07 -10.33
N GLY A 970 2.53 -1.78 -9.24
CA GLY A 970 2.50 -2.57 -8.00
C GLY A 970 3.10 -3.98 -8.11
N ARG A 971 3.58 -4.40 -9.28
CA ARG A 971 4.05 -5.78 -9.54
C ARG A 971 5.57 -5.89 -9.37
N TYR A 972 6.03 -6.30 -8.19
CA TYR A 972 7.45 -6.54 -7.91
C TYR A 972 7.90 -7.98 -8.26
N LYS A 973 7.01 -8.98 -8.14
CA LYS A 973 7.35 -10.40 -8.33
C LYS A 973 7.86 -10.71 -9.74
N SER A 974 7.23 -10.16 -10.78
CA SER A 974 7.66 -10.37 -12.17
C SER A 974 9.04 -9.78 -12.44
N LEU A 975 9.37 -8.64 -11.82
CA LEU A 975 10.69 -8.01 -11.98
C LEU A 975 11.78 -8.82 -11.28
N ALA A 976 11.48 -9.40 -10.11
CA ALA A 976 12.40 -10.29 -9.41
C ALA A 976 12.77 -11.53 -10.24
N VAL A 977 11.84 -12.05 -11.06
CA VAL A 977 12.08 -13.19 -11.95
C VAL A 977 12.80 -12.79 -13.25
N VAL A 978 12.43 -11.67 -13.85
CA VAL A 978 13.03 -11.20 -15.12
C VAL A 978 14.48 -10.72 -14.93
N ALA A 979 14.81 -10.19 -13.75
CA ALA A 979 16.15 -9.71 -13.42
C ALA A 979 17.31 -10.70 -13.67
N PRO A 980 17.29 -11.92 -13.10
CA PRO A 980 18.33 -12.91 -13.38
C PRO A 980 18.43 -13.30 -14.85
N LEU A 981 17.31 -13.38 -15.58
CA LEU A 981 17.31 -13.70 -17.01
C LEU A 981 18.01 -12.62 -17.85
N ILE A 982 17.70 -11.35 -17.60
CA ILE A 982 18.36 -10.24 -18.31
C ILE A 982 19.85 -10.25 -17.99
N ALA A 983 20.22 -10.40 -16.73
CA ALA A 983 21.62 -10.32 -16.36
C ALA A 983 22.41 -11.58 -16.76
N ALA A 984 21.78 -12.74 -17.00
CA ALA A 984 22.39 -13.93 -17.60
C ALA A 984 22.87 -13.70 -19.05
N THR A 985 22.22 -12.80 -19.80
CA THR A 985 22.63 -12.46 -21.16
C THR A 985 24.04 -11.87 -21.22
N SER A 986 24.43 -11.08 -20.21
CA SER A 986 25.77 -10.48 -20.13
C SER A 986 26.87 -11.55 -20.06
N TYR A 987 26.79 -12.50 -19.11
CA TYR A 987 27.79 -13.57 -18.99
C TYR A 987 27.85 -14.44 -20.23
N THR A 988 26.70 -14.70 -20.86
CA THR A 988 26.64 -15.45 -22.11
C THR A 988 27.39 -14.72 -23.24
N LEU A 989 27.20 -13.40 -23.36
CA LEU A 989 27.92 -12.58 -24.34
C LEU A 989 29.43 -12.55 -24.07
N LEU A 990 29.84 -12.44 -22.80
CA LEU A 990 31.26 -12.48 -22.42
C LEU A 990 31.91 -13.80 -22.83
N ILE A 991 31.26 -14.94 -22.56
CA ILE A 991 31.77 -16.27 -22.93
C ILE A 991 31.89 -16.42 -24.47
N LEU A 992 30.95 -15.85 -25.24
CA LEU A 992 30.90 -16.00 -26.69
C LEU A 992 31.80 -15.04 -27.48
N ARG A 993 32.17 -13.88 -26.90
CA ARG A 993 32.87 -12.81 -27.63
C ARG A 993 34.27 -12.50 -27.11
N TRP A 994 34.54 -12.65 -25.82
CA TRP A 994 35.85 -12.28 -25.26
C TRP A 994 36.88 -13.40 -25.44
N HIS A 995 37.60 -13.34 -26.57
CA HIS A 995 38.66 -14.29 -26.94
C HIS A 995 40.06 -13.66 -27.03
N GLY A 996 40.27 -12.49 -26.43
CA GLY A 996 41.59 -11.81 -26.33
C GLY A 996 41.77 -10.56 -27.19
N ASN A 997 41.00 -10.40 -28.28
CA ASN A 997 41.03 -9.21 -29.14
C ASN A 997 39.72 -8.42 -29.00
N THR A 998 39.60 -7.62 -27.95
CA THR A 998 38.36 -6.90 -27.61
C THR A 998 38.47 -5.41 -27.89
N ASN A 999 37.44 -4.84 -28.51
CA ASN A 999 37.33 -3.39 -28.67
C ASN A 999 36.64 -2.75 -27.45
N PHE A 1000 36.84 -1.44 -27.25
CA PHE A 1000 36.18 -0.67 -26.19
C PHE A 1000 34.65 -0.85 -26.17
N TRP A 1001 34.01 -0.94 -27.35
CA TRP A 1001 32.57 -1.16 -27.49
C TRP A 1001 32.07 -2.49 -26.91
N GLU A 1002 32.93 -3.50 -26.81
CA GLU A 1002 32.56 -4.78 -26.23
C GLU A 1002 32.40 -4.71 -24.71
N SER A 1003 32.87 -3.64 -24.07
CA SER A 1003 32.53 -3.34 -22.68
C SER A 1003 31.06 -2.99 -22.48
N LEU A 1004 30.29 -2.72 -23.53
CA LEU A 1004 28.84 -2.53 -23.40
C LEU A 1004 28.07 -3.85 -23.13
N TYR A 1005 28.68 -5.01 -23.38
CA TYR A 1005 28.04 -6.32 -23.15
C TYR A 1005 27.71 -6.58 -21.67
N ILE A 1006 28.29 -5.81 -20.76
CA ILE A 1006 28.07 -5.94 -19.32
C ILE A 1006 26.85 -5.14 -18.82
N ILE A 1007 26.26 -4.26 -19.66
CA ILE A 1007 25.08 -3.45 -19.32
C ILE A 1007 23.91 -4.33 -18.83
N PRO A 1008 23.51 -5.42 -19.53
CA PRO A 1008 22.43 -6.27 -19.05
C PRO A 1008 22.71 -6.89 -17.67
N GLY A 1009 23.98 -7.19 -17.39
CA GLY A 1009 24.45 -7.74 -16.13
C GLY A 1009 24.19 -6.77 -14.96
N GLY A 1010 24.56 -5.52 -15.17
CA GLY A 1010 24.24 -4.43 -14.26
C GLY A 1010 22.75 -4.20 -14.10
N PHE A 1011 22.03 -4.10 -15.23
CA PHE A 1011 20.60 -3.81 -15.29
C PHE A 1011 19.77 -4.81 -14.51
N GLY A 1012 19.98 -6.11 -14.73
CA GLY A 1012 19.24 -7.11 -13.95
C GLY A 1012 19.61 -7.08 -12.47
N THR A 1013 20.84 -6.72 -12.10
CA THR A 1013 21.20 -6.60 -10.68
C THR A 1013 20.48 -5.43 -10.00
N GLY A 1014 20.47 -4.24 -10.63
CA GLY A 1014 19.77 -3.07 -10.08
C GLY A 1014 18.25 -3.27 -10.00
N MET A 1015 17.69 -4.00 -10.96
CA MET A 1015 16.27 -4.39 -10.93
C MET A 1015 15.98 -5.43 -9.83
N ALA A 1016 16.87 -6.40 -9.61
CA ALA A 1016 16.72 -7.37 -8.51
C ALA A 1016 16.78 -6.67 -7.15
N GLU A 1017 17.75 -5.78 -6.93
CA GLU A 1017 17.91 -5.04 -5.67
C GLU A 1017 16.62 -4.31 -5.29
N ALA A 1018 16.04 -3.54 -6.22
CA ALA A 1018 14.81 -2.81 -5.98
C ALA A 1018 13.59 -3.73 -5.76
N ALA A 1019 13.44 -4.77 -6.58
CA ALA A 1019 12.31 -5.70 -6.50
C ALA A 1019 12.33 -6.53 -5.21
N THR A 1020 13.50 -7.03 -4.80
CA THR A 1020 13.63 -7.84 -3.58
C THR A 1020 13.45 -7.05 -2.30
N PHE A 1021 13.89 -5.78 -2.27
CA PHE A 1021 13.70 -4.91 -1.12
C PHE A 1021 12.22 -4.65 -0.87
N ILE A 1022 11.48 -4.26 -1.90
CA ILE A 1022 10.03 -4.02 -1.80
C ILE A 1022 9.26 -5.32 -1.55
N GLY A 1023 9.68 -6.43 -2.18
CA GLY A 1023 9.06 -7.72 -1.95
C GLY A 1023 9.19 -8.19 -0.51
N LEU A 1024 10.32 -7.91 0.15
CA LEU A 1024 10.54 -8.23 1.55
C LEU A 1024 9.68 -7.36 2.47
N THR A 1025 9.68 -6.04 2.29
CA THR A 1025 8.91 -5.13 3.14
C THR A 1025 7.40 -5.33 3.02
N ALA A 1026 6.93 -5.78 1.86
CA ALA A 1026 5.53 -6.15 1.64
C ALA A 1026 5.14 -7.50 2.25
N SER A 1027 6.10 -8.39 2.54
CA SER A 1027 5.84 -9.76 3.04
C SER A 1027 5.98 -9.90 4.55
N VAL A 1028 6.45 -8.85 5.24
CA VAL A 1028 6.79 -8.89 6.66
C VAL A 1028 6.03 -7.79 7.42
N PRO A 1029 5.39 -8.10 8.57
CA PRO A 1029 4.75 -7.10 9.44
C PRO A 1029 5.70 -5.98 9.86
N SER A 1030 5.19 -4.77 10.09
CA SER A 1030 5.98 -3.58 10.44
C SER A 1030 6.92 -3.79 11.63
N GLU A 1031 6.50 -4.57 12.64
CA GLU A 1031 7.31 -4.92 13.82
C GLU A 1031 8.63 -5.63 13.46
N TYR A 1032 8.64 -6.44 12.40
CA TYR A 1032 9.82 -7.24 12.00
C TYR A 1032 10.60 -6.66 10.82
N GLN A 1033 10.17 -5.52 10.25
CA GLN A 1033 10.77 -4.95 9.05
C GLN A 1033 12.24 -4.57 9.24
N ALA A 1034 12.62 -4.01 10.40
CA ALA A 1034 14.01 -3.63 10.68
C ALA A 1034 14.96 -4.84 10.70
N MET A 1035 14.55 -5.92 11.36
CA MET A 1035 15.29 -7.17 11.44
C MET A 1035 15.35 -7.88 10.07
N ALA A 1036 14.24 -7.90 9.33
CA ALA A 1036 14.19 -8.50 8.00
C ALA A 1036 15.10 -7.77 7.00
N ILE A 1037 15.08 -6.42 6.98
CA ILE A 1037 15.97 -5.62 6.14
C ILE A 1037 17.44 -5.85 6.52
N GLY A 1038 17.75 -5.96 7.82
CA GLY A 1038 19.08 -6.37 8.29
C GLY A 1038 19.52 -7.71 7.69
N GLY A 1039 18.62 -8.70 7.66
CA GLY A 1039 18.83 -10.00 7.01
C GLY A 1039 19.08 -9.91 5.50
N LEU A 1040 18.37 -9.04 4.79
CA LEU A 1040 18.55 -8.84 3.34
C LEU A 1040 19.93 -8.30 2.99
N PHE A 1041 20.40 -7.28 3.72
CA PHE A 1041 21.75 -6.74 3.52
C PHE A 1041 22.83 -7.71 3.97
N LEU A 1042 22.57 -8.52 4.99
CA LEU A 1042 23.47 -9.61 5.36
C LEU A 1042 23.61 -10.61 4.20
N ALA A 1043 22.50 -11.03 3.61
CA ALA A 1043 22.50 -11.95 2.46
C ALA A 1043 23.27 -11.36 1.27
N SER A 1044 23.13 -10.05 1.02
CA SER A 1044 23.93 -9.33 0.01
C SER A 1044 25.44 -9.43 0.28
N ASN A 1045 25.89 -9.15 1.51
CA ASN A 1045 27.31 -9.18 1.88
C ASN A 1045 27.90 -10.61 1.88
N VAL A 1046 27.12 -11.61 2.29
CA VAL A 1046 27.49 -13.04 2.12
C VAL A 1046 27.69 -13.35 0.63
N GLY A 1047 26.83 -12.82 -0.23
CA GLY A 1047 26.96 -12.88 -1.68
C GLY A 1047 28.27 -12.27 -2.19
N VAL A 1048 28.64 -11.06 -1.73
CA VAL A 1048 29.90 -10.39 -2.09
C VAL A 1048 31.11 -11.29 -1.84
N ILE A 1049 31.25 -11.82 -0.62
CA ILE A 1049 32.40 -12.66 -0.24
C ILE A 1049 32.41 -13.97 -1.02
N SER A 1050 31.27 -14.66 -1.08
CA SER A 1050 31.17 -15.95 -1.76
C SER A 1050 31.42 -15.83 -3.26
N GLY A 1051 30.93 -14.76 -3.89
CA GLY A 1051 31.11 -14.47 -5.31
C GLY A 1051 32.57 -14.18 -5.66
N LEU A 1052 33.23 -13.31 -4.90
CA LEU A 1052 34.64 -12.98 -5.10
C LEU A 1052 35.54 -14.20 -4.84
N ALA A 1053 35.30 -14.91 -3.74
CA ALA A 1053 36.08 -16.07 -3.36
C ALA A 1053 35.93 -17.21 -4.38
N GLY A 1054 34.70 -17.49 -4.79
CA GLY A 1054 34.38 -18.52 -5.77
C GLY A 1054 34.96 -18.21 -7.15
N SER A 1055 34.81 -16.98 -7.65
CA SER A 1055 35.35 -16.59 -8.96
C SER A 1055 36.88 -16.63 -8.99
N SER A 1056 37.53 -16.16 -7.92
CA SER A 1056 38.98 -16.20 -7.79
C SER A 1056 39.52 -17.63 -7.72
N ALA A 1057 38.87 -18.51 -6.94
CA ALA A 1057 39.24 -19.92 -6.85
C ALA A 1057 39.10 -20.65 -8.20
N VAL A 1058 38.01 -20.39 -8.93
CA VAL A 1058 37.80 -20.95 -10.27
C VAL A 1058 38.84 -20.41 -11.25
N ALA A 1059 39.12 -19.10 -11.22
CA ALA A 1059 40.13 -18.49 -12.07
C ALA A 1059 41.51 -19.14 -11.86
N GLU A 1060 41.95 -19.22 -10.61
CA GLU A 1060 43.26 -19.75 -10.24
C GLU A 1060 43.39 -21.25 -10.57
N LEU A 1061 42.38 -22.07 -10.22
CA LEU A 1061 42.39 -23.52 -10.48
C LEU A 1061 42.42 -23.82 -11.99
N THR A 1062 41.60 -23.11 -12.76
CA THR A 1062 41.54 -23.31 -14.22
C THR A 1062 42.78 -22.78 -14.90
N LEU A 1063 43.32 -21.63 -14.48
CA LEU A 1063 44.56 -21.07 -14.99
C LEU A 1063 45.74 -22.03 -14.74
N LYS A 1064 45.89 -22.52 -13.50
CA LYS A 1064 46.91 -23.51 -13.13
C LYS A 1064 46.79 -24.78 -13.98
N ARG A 1065 45.57 -25.30 -14.15
CA ARG A 1065 45.29 -26.50 -14.95
C ARG A 1065 45.62 -26.30 -16.43
N GLU A 1066 45.28 -25.15 -17.01
CA GLU A 1066 45.54 -24.88 -18.43
C GLU A 1066 47.03 -24.59 -18.69
N LEU A 1067 47.70 -23.85 -17.80
CA LEU A 1067 49.15 -23.65 -17.89
C LEU A 1067 49.93 -24.95 -17.73
N ASP A 1068 49.53 -25.84 -16.80
CA ASP A 1068 50.20 -27.14 -16.61
C ASP A 1068 50.04 -28.05 -17.84
N LYS A 1069 48.88 -27.99 -18.53
CA LYS A 1069 48.67 -28.69 -19.81
C LYS A 1069 49.50 -28.09 -20.96
N THR A 1070 49.61 -26.77 -21.05
CA THR A 1070 50.24 -26.11 -22.21
C THR A 1070 51.75 -25.92 -22.08
N LEU A 1071 52.30 -25.90 -20.86
CA LEU A 1071 53.74 -25.73 -20.58
C LEU A 1071 54.50 -27.06 -20.38
N LEU A 1072 53.91 -28.21 -20.72
CA LEU A 1072 54.52 -29.55 -20.58
C LEU A 1072 55.94 -29.66 -21.17
N SER A 1073 56.26 -28.88 -22.20
CA SER A 1073 57.54 -28.89 -22.90
C SER A 1073 58.52 -27.77 -22.50
N TYR A 1074 58.18 -26.91 -21.52
CA TYR A 1074 59.02 -25.77 -21.10
C TYR A 1074 59.84 -26.07 -19.83
N PRO A 1075 61.14 -25.68 -19.78
CA PRO A 1075 61.95 -25.81 -18.57
C PRO A 1075 61.47 -24.83 -17.49
N ASN A 1076 61.56 -25.22 -16.22
CA ASN A 1076 61.10 -24.44 -15.05
C ASN A 1076 59.59 -24.12 -15.05
N LYS A 1077 58.74 -25.00 -15.62
CA LYS A 1077 57.28 -24.79 -15.70
C LYS A 1077 56.62 -24.39 -14.38
N GLU A 1078 57.03 -24.99 -13.25
CA GLU A 1078 56.40 -24.74 -11.95
C GLU A 1078 56.66 -23.31 -11.47
N LYS A 1079 57.90 -22.80 -11.62
CA LYS A 1079 58.23 -21.41 -11.30
C LYS A 1079 57.52 -20.40 -12.20
N ILE A 1080 57.31 -20.75 -13.48
CA ILE A 1080 56.57 -19.89 -14.42
C ILE A 1080 55.09 -19.85 -14.02
N ILE A 1081 54.50 -20.99 -13.67
CA ILE A 1081 53.11 -21.08 -13.21
C ILE A 1081 52.90 -20.28 -11.93
N ASP A 1082 53.76 -20.47 -10.93
CA ASP A 1082 53.63 -19.76 -9.64
C ASP A 1082 53.79 -18.24 -9.80
N ARG A 1083 54.75 -17.78 -10.63
CA ARG A 1083 54.92 -16.34 -10.89
C ARG A 1083 53.81 -15.75 -11.75
N ALA A 1084 53.30 -16.50 -12.73
CA ALA A 1084 52.17 -16.03 -13.53
C ALA A 1084 50.91 -15.85 -12.67
N ILE A 1085 50.68 -16.70 -11.68
CA ILE A 1085 49.52 -16.59 -10.77
C ILE A 1085 49.70 -15.47 -9.73
N SER A 1086 50.91 -15.28 -9.19
CA SER A 1086 51.17 -14.37 -8.07
C SER A 1086 51.57 -12.93 -8.47
N ASP A 1087 52.01 -12.71 -9.70
CA ASP A 1087 52.55 -11.43 -10.16
C ASP A 1087 52.04 -11.07 -11.58
N ILE A 1088 51.10 -10.13 -11.65
CA ILE A 1088 50.57 -9.60 -12.92
C ILE A 1088 51.69 -8.86 -13.70
N GLY A 1089 52.61 -8.19 -13.01
CA GLY A 1089 53.76 -7.51 -13.62
C GLY A 1089 54.70 -8.48 -14.34
N PHE A 1090 54.86 -9.69 -13.80
CA PHE A 1090 55.57 -10.77 -14.49
C PHE A 1090 54.89 -11.12 -15.82
N VAL A 1091 53.56 -11.25 -15.86
CA VAL A 1091 52.80 -11.54 -17.10
C VAL A 1091 52.97 -10.42 -18.15
N LEU A 1092 52.99 -9.17 -17.71
CA LEU A 1092 53.19 -8.00 -18.57
C LEU A 1092 54.60 -7.93 -19.17
N GLY A 1093 55.61 -8.38 -18.43
CA GLY A 1093 57.01 -8.43 -18.85
C GLY A 1093 57.38 -9.64 -19.74
N LEU A 1094 56.46 -10.57 -20.03
CA LEU A 1094 56.73 -11.71 -20.92
C LEU A 1094 56.74 -11.28 -22.40
N GLU A 1095 57.68 -11.82 -23.18
CA GLU A 1095 57.79 -11.58 -24.62
C GLU A 1095 57.70 -12.87 -25.44
N GLY A 1096 57.21 -12.77 -26.68
CA GLY A 1096 57.15 -13.88 -27.63
C GLY A 1096 56.08 -14.95 -27.34
N ARG A 1097 56.35 -16.19 -27.75
CA ARG A 1097 55.40 -17.33 -27.72
C ARG A 1097 54.91 -17.68 -26.31
N LEU A 1098 55.72 -17.41 -25.29
CA LEU A 1098 55.36 -17.69 -23.89
C LEU A 1098 54.22 -16.77 -23.42
N ARG A 1099 54.24 -15.49 -23.80
CA ARG A 1099 53.16 -14.54 -23.50
C ARG A 1099 51.85 -14.96 -24.15
N GLU A 1100 51.86 -15.40 -25.41
CA GLU A 1100 50.64 -15.83 -26.11
C GLU A 1100 49.99 -17.06 -25.44
N ILE A 1101 50.79 -18.03 -24.98
CA ILE A 1101 50.29 -19.20 -24.25
C ILE A 1101 49.65 -18.79 -22.91
N VAL A 1102 50.34 -17.95 -22.14
CA VAL A 1102 49.86 -17.47 -20.84
C VAL A 1102 48.58 -16.64 -21.01
N LEU A 1103 48.53 -15.74 -22.00
CA LEU A 1103 47.34 -14.94 -22.31
C LEU A 1103 46.12 -15.79 -22.66
N ARG A 1104 46.29 -16.82 -23.51
CA ARG A 1104 45.18 -17.73 -23.86
C ARG A 1104 44.67 -18.51 -22.65
N ALA A 1105 45.57 -18.95 -21.76
CA ALA A 1105 45.20 -19.62 -20.52
C ALA A 1105 44.40 -18.70 -19.58
N TYR A 1106 44.79 -17.42 -19.48
CA TYR A 1106 44.05 -16.41 -18.74
C TYR A 1106 42.65 -16.15 -19.30
N VAL A 1107 42.53 -15.97 -20.63
CA VAL A 1107 41.23 -15.75 -21.28
C VAL A 1107 40.28 -16.94 -21.07
N LEU A 1108 40.77 -18.17 -21.18
CA LEU A 1108 39.98 -19.38 -20.91
C LEU A 1108 39.56 -19.47 -19.44
N SER A 1109 40.48 -19.20 -18.52
CA SER A 1109 40.22 -19.18 -17.08
C SER A 1109 39.09 -18.21 -16.71
N LEU A 1110 39.14 -16.98 -17.24
CA LEU A 1110 38.09 -15.97 -17.07
C LEU A 1110 36.77 -16.38 -17.76
N GLY A 1111 36.82 -17.10 -18.88
CA GLY A 1111 35.63 -17.71 -19.48
C GLY A 1111 34.91 -18.70 -18.54
N TYR A 1112 35.67 -19.53 -17.82
CA TYR A 1112 35.10 -20.47 -16.83
C TYR A 1112 34.48 -19.77 -15.63
N THR A 1113 35.06 -18.66 -15.14
CA THR A 1113 34.47 -17.89 -14.03
C THR A 1113 33.12 -17.27 -14.41
N HIS A 1114 32.99 -16.77 -15.65
CA HIS A 1114 31.72 -16.31 -16.19
C HIS A 1114 30.70 -17.44 -16.32
N GLY A 1115 31.14 -18.65 -16.71
CA GLY A 1115 30.29 -19.85 -16.76
C GLY A 1115 29.73 -20.25 -15.39
N VAL A 1116 30.55 -20.20 -14.33
CA VAL A 1116 30.08 -20.44 -12.95
C VAL A 1116 29.09 -19.36 -12.52
N SER A 1117 29.36 -18.09 -12.83
CA SER A 1117 28.48 -16.97 -12.51
C SER A 1117 27.11 -17.08 -13.19
N LEU A 1118 27.05 -17.73 -14.35
CA LEU A 1118 25.80 -18.03 -15.08
C LEU A 1118 25.00 -19.15 -14.40
N LEU A 1119 25.65 -20.23 -13.98
CA LEU A 1119 25.01 -21.38 -13.32
C LEU A 1119 24.41 -21.02 -11.95
N VAL A 1120 25.13 -20.20 -11.17
CA VAL A 1120 24.68 -19.67 -9.86
C VAL A 1120 23.32 -18.96 -9.94
N ARG A 1121 22.87 -18.57 -11.13
CA ARG A 1121 21.58 -17.88 -11.35
C ARG A 1121 20.45 -18.76 -11.89
N TYR A 1122 20.76 -19.94 -12.46
CA TYR A 1122 19.74 -20.86 -12.97
C TYR A 1122 19.11 -21.73 -11.88
N ASP A 1123 19.81 -21.95 -10.75
CA ASP A 1123 19.35 -22.78 -9.62
C ASP A 1123 18.44 -22.04 -8.61
N ALA A 1124 17.79 -20.93 -9.00
CA ALA A 1124 16.81 -20.27 -8.14
C ALA A 1124 15.56 -21.17 -7.95
N PRO A 1125 14.99 -21.28 -6.73
CA PRO A 1125 14.01 -22.30 -6.41
C PRO A 1125 12.75 -22.18 -7.28
N GLU A 1126 12.42 -23.28 -8.00
CA GLU A 1126 11.24 -23.46 -8.87
C GLU A 1126 9.87 -23.35 -8.14
N GLY A 1127 9.84 -22.89 -6.89
CA GLY A 1127 8.67 -22.91 -6.00
C GLY A 1127 7.56 -21.89 -6.30
N TYR A 1128 7.68 -21.08 -7.36
CA TYR A 1128 6.72 -19.99 -7.64
C TYR A 1128 5.82 -20.22 -8.87
N ASN A 1129 5.98 -21.32 -9.61
CA ASN A 1129 5.25 -21.59 -10.85
C ASN A 1129 4.25 -22.76 -10.70
N SER A 1130 3.10 -22.52 -10.06
CA SER A 1130 1.89 -23.33 -10.25
C SER A 1130 0.81 -22.49 -10.95
N GLY A 1131 1.03 -22.12 -12.21
CA GLY A 1131 0.06 -21.30 -12.94
C GLY A 1131 0.29 -21.08 -14.45
N PHE A 1132 1.29 -21.68 -15.08
CA PHE A 1132 1.46 -21.61 -16.54
C PHE A 1132 1.72 -23.00 -17.12
N ARG A 1133 0.65 -23.65 -17.59
CA ARG A 1133 0.72 -24.81 -18.49
C ARG A 1133 0.85 -24.29 -19.91
N THR A 1134 2.06 -23.99 -20.36
CA THR A 1134 2.37 -23.87 -21.79
C THR A 1134 2.81 -25.24 -22.30
N ARG A 1135 1.89 -25.92 -23.01
CA ARG A 1135 2.23 -26.99 -23.95
C ARG A 1135 3.09 -26.36 -25.05
N ASN A 1136 4.40 -26.54 -24.97
CA ASN A 1136 5.38 -26.69 -26.06
C ASN A 1136 6.79 -26.47 -25.50
N THR A 1137 7.36 -27.54 -24.95
CA THR A 1137 8.78 -27.62 -24.62
C THR A 1137 9.58 -27.91 -25.89
N LEU A 1138 10.32 -26.92 -26.37
CA LEU A 1138 11.47 -27.12 -27.25
C LEU A 1138 12.63 -27.58 -26.37
N ASN A 1139 13.01 -28.86 -26.53
CA ASN A 1139 14.19 -29.46 -25.91
C ASN A 1139 15.46 -28.72 -26.35
N ILE A 1140 16.05 -27.92 -25.47
CA ILE A 1140 17.42 -27.41 -25.60
C ILE A 1140 18.20 -27.83 -24.35
N THR A 1141 18.51 -29.13 -24.29
CA THR A 1141 19.51 -29.70 -23.38
C THR A 1141 20.18 -30.85 -24.11
N HIS A 1142 21.04 -30.56 -25.08
CA HIS A 1142 22.07 -31.49 -25.56
C HIS A 1142 23.02 -30.78 -26.55
N THR A 1143 23.88 -29.87 -26.09
CA THR A 1143 25.10 -29.49 -26.87
C THR A 1143 26.10 -28.75 -25.99
N LEU A 1144 26.76 -29.48 -25.08
CA LEU A 1144 28.12 -29.15 -24.62
C LEU A 1144 28.83 -30.47 -24.30
N THR A 1145 29.10 -31.27 -25.32
CA THR A 1145 30.14 -32.30 -25.26
C THR A 1145 31.06 -32.18 -26.48
N THR A 1146 32.36 -32.18 -26.17
CA THR A 1146 33.55 -32.11 -27.03
C THR A 1146 33.43 -32.72 -28.44
N PRO A 1147 34.06 -32.12 -29.48
CA PRO A 1147 34.15 -32.76 -30.79
C PRO A 1147 35.19 -33.89 -30.75
N LYS A 1148 34.73 -35.15 -30.84
CA LYS A 1148 35.57 -36.30 -31.23
C LYS A 1148 35.53 -36.45 -32.75
N ALA A 1149 36.72 -36.47 -33.33
CA ALA A 1149 37.00 -36.71 -34.74
C ALA A 1149 36.43 -38.06 -35.27
N PRO A 1150 36.13 -38.17 -36.57
CA PRO A 1150 35.69 -39.43 -37.16
C PRO A 1150 36.89 -40.37 -37.37
N LYS A 1151 36.79 -41.60 -36.85
CA LYS A 1151 37.64 -42.73 -37.24
C LYS A 1151 36.98 -43.44 -38.42
N THR A 1152 37.54 -43.30 -39.61
CA THR A 1152 37.39 -44.26 -40.70
C THR A 1152 38.49 -45.32 -40.61
N GLN A 1153 38.07 -46.56 -40.86
CA GLN A 1153 38.86 -47.78 -40.80
C GLN A 1153 40.06 -47.78 -41.75
N THR A 1154 41.12 -48.44 -41.29
CA THR A 1154 42.31 -48.82 -42.05
C THR A 1154 42.01 -49.96 -43.04
N SER A 1155 42.45 -49.82 -44.29
CA SER A 1155 42.91 -50.97 -45.07
C SER A 1155 44.13 -50.62 -45.93
N LYS A 1156 45.16 -51.45 -45.79
CA LYS A 1156 46.46 -51.52 -46.46
C LYS A 1156 46.44 -51.18 -47.97
N SER A 1157 47.51 -50.54 -48.46
CA SER A 1157 48.50 -51.17 -49.38
C SER A 1157 49.17 -50.16 -50.32
N GLN A 1158 50.51 -50.20 -50.33
CA GLN A 1158 51.44 -50.06 -51.46
C GLN A 1158 51.48 -48.79 -52.34
N LYS A 1159 52.69 -48.23 -52.34
CA LYS A 1159 53.55 -47.89 -53.48
C LYS A 1159 53.04 -46.91 -54.56
N ASN A 1160 53.96 -45.99 -54.83
CA ASN A 1160 54.44 -45.60 -56.16
C ASN A 1160 53.72 -44.49 -56.94
N THR A 1161 54.44 -43.37 -56.98
CA THR A 1161 54.97 -42.71 -58.19
C THR A 1161 54.16 -41.59 -58.84
N GLN A 1162 54.85 -40.44 -58.87
CA GLN A 1162 55.05 -39.53 -60.01
C GLN A 1162 53.99 -38.50 -60.42
N CYS A 1163 54.57 -37.30 -60.60
CA CYS A 1163 54.28 -36.31 -61.66
C CYS A 1163 52.98 -35.49 -61.51
N PHE A 1164 52.95 -34.19 -61.80
CA PHE A 1164 53.94 -33.14 -62.04
C PHE A 1164 53.10 -31.85 -62.17
N ARG A 1165 53.74 -30.70 -61.91
CA ARG A 1165 53.56 -29.42 -62.62
C ARG A 1165 52.44 -28.42 -62.20
N THR A 1166 52.98 -27.28 -61.72
CA THR A 1166 52.71 -25.87 -62.13
C THR A 1166 51.41 -25.19 -61.71
N LYS A 1167 51.36 -23.91 -61.35
CA LYS A 1167 52.26 -22.74 -61.49
C LYS A 1167 51.82 -21.68 -60.43
N GLU A 1168 52.75 -20.96 -59.78
CA GLU A 1168 52.97 -19.49 -59.91
C GLU A 1168 51.67 -18.67 -60.08
N LYS A 1169 51.31 -17.74 -59.20
CA LYS A 1169 52.05 -16.61 -58.62
C LYS A 1169 51.54 -16.25 -57.23
#